data_AF-A0A1L0BNT7-F1
#
_entry.id   AF-A0A1L0BNT7-F1
#
_cell.length_a   1.000
_cell.length_b   1.000
_cell.length_c   1.000
_cell.angle_alpha   90.00
_cell.angle_beta   90.00
_cell.angle_gamma   90.00
#
_symmetry.space_group_name_H-M   'P 1'
#
loop_
_entity.id
_entity.type
_entity.pdbx_description
1 polymer ?
#
loop_
_entity_poly.entity_id
_entity_poly.type
_entity_poly.pdbx_seq_one_letter_code
_entity_poly.pdbx_strand_id
1 'polypeptide(L)'
;MSRYQQLHSGSQNPGGQMPAFPPAYDDSGALENAGDVFTSGPPIEQFEIDEDEVYEPPKRESLVKRAFFATRTFVYTFKDNFGVPLSRYLDPVYEGYNYFNMKYELSILKLGNPLVVKRLIYVLFVIVLMYLVTRSENSDGVNGASGGAFSTGKFYDVDMLADTMKQYIEAASLKENIEYLSSMPHMAGTTGDLAMVRYVETYFHNNGVQQVDFHELDSFLNYPDKEGTYVKLSDGSFSATLSEGSDKNMQNLAFNPTSPSTNGEIDARYVYVNYGEMEDFGRLDKAGVSVKDAILLIRYGGVTPESNKVYAATQLGAKAVIFISPTIEWAGEKHDDMIQRVNVGHTRVCYGDVLTPGWSSHSIGSANWEKSEITAKIPTIPISWKDGEVLVKKLGNSGADFGEGRFSGDGAVSLKLNILNKKRNTHVIWNVVGSISGREQAGKGIIFGAARDSLGYGASTSASGTATLLELVKVFTSLQRRYDWYPSRSIYFVSFDATEYNLAGSGEWLEEKRKQLFEGGYAYIDVSEIATGDLLTILTNPMFLSTIREELRKISLTEEQKKQKSNMATLYDLYKFQHGDKDIFSNNLVEYKNYIPFINRLNYPCLDVGFRGKPIPRGSTLDSFGNFVKELDSSMLEHIQIVELLARVGLRLAEDPVLPFDFIGLASDLLRYQQDLEKYVNEQISFFSSNAQVDYSKLKNALESFRQNFRQLHEFRTHWKEFIKSTSSMEPAMLAGSRKAANENMMNAAFTFLMRQDSQPSRAGYFNLLFGTPYNAPPFDDGVHEWNTFPVVRDFASTGDFRKVQIEIDRLADILITTSEEYSQVP
;
A
#
# COMPACT_ATOMS: atom_id res chain seq x y z
N MET A 1 -24.27 -23.04 16.79
CA MET A 1 -25.49 -23.10 17.62
C MET A 1 -25.11 -23.38 19.06
N SER A 2 -25.72 -22.63 19.98
CA SER A 2 -25.70 -22.77 21.46
C SER A 2 -24.41 -22.37 22.21
N ARG A 3 -24.17 -21.06 22.31
CA ARG A 3 -23.81 -20.32 23.55
C ARG A 3 -23.54 -18.84 23.24
N TYR A 4 -24.54 -18.10 22.77
CA TYR A 4 -24.56 -16.63 22.74
C TYR A 4 -26.02 -16.19 22.65
N GLN A 5 -26.76 -16.33 23.75
CA GLN A 5 -28.11 -15.81 23.90
C GLN A 5 -28.38 -15.60 25.38
N GLN A 6 -27.91 -14.47 25.89
CA GLN A 6 -28.44 -13.78 27.07
C GLN A 6 -27.60 -12.53 27.28
N LEU A 7 -27.98 -11.45 26.58
CA LEU A 7 -27.74 -10.05 26.94
C LEU A 7 -28.48 -9.17 25.92
N HIS A 8 -29.80 -9.30 25.84
CA HIS A 8 -30.66 -8.30 25.22
C HIS A 8 -32.04 -8.31 25.88
N SER A 9 -32.21 -7.47 26.90
CA SER A 9 -33.51 -6.90 27.26
C SER A 9 -33.29 -5.57 27.98
N GLY A 10 -33.53 -4.46 27.29
CA GLY A 10 -33.46 -3.12 27.88
C GLY A 10 -33.64 -1.98 26.87
N SER A 11 -34.90 -1.56 26.71
CA SER A 11 -35.42 -0.29 26.12
C SER A 11 -35.06 0.09 24.67
N GLN A 12 -36.06 -0.04 23.80
CA GLN A 12 -36.22 0.75 22.58
C GLN A 12 -36.41 2.23 22.93
N ASN A 13 -35.71 3.12 22.23
CA ASN A 13 -36.00 4.56 22.19
C ASN A 13 -36.07 4.98 20.71
N PRO A 14 -37.20 5.51 20.20
CA PRO A 14 -37.33 5.91 18.80
C PRO A 14 -36.95 7.38 18.66
N GLY A 15 -35.77 7.67 18.12
CA GLY A 15 -35.32 9.03 17.89
C GLY A 15 -33.84 9.09 17.57
N GLY A 16 -33.51 9.00 16.28
CA GLY A 16 -32.16 9.20 15.78
C GLY A 16 -31.76 10.67 15.84
N GLN A 17 -30.82 10.99 16.73
CA GLN A 17 -29.88 12.10 16.62
C GLN A 17 -28.77 11.89 17.65
N MET A 18 -27.52 11.77 17.20
CA MET A 18 -26.35 11.80 18.09
C MET A 18 -26.06 13.24 18.53
N PRO A 19 -25.57 13.47 19.76
CA PRO A 19 -25.30 14.82 20.27
C PRO A 19 -24.14 15.47 19.51
N ALA A 20 -24.29 16.75 19.16
CA ALA A 20 -23.36 17.50 18.30
C ALA A 20 -22.17 18.16 19.03
N PHE A 21 -21.96 17.96 20.34
CA PHE A 21 -20.84 18.56 21.08
C PHE A 21 -20.35 17.68 22.25
N PRO A 22 -19.02 17.66 22.54
CA PRO A 22 -18.45 16.93 23.66
C PRO A 22 -18.70 17.63 25.01
N PRO A 23 -18.67 16.91 26.16
CA PRO A 23 -18.89 17.51 27.47
C PRO A 23 -17.70 18.41 27.86
N ALA A 24 -18.02 19.57 28.42
CA ALA A 24 -17.06 20.52 28.98
C ALA A 24 -16.52 20.01 30.32
N TYR A 25 -15.20 20.12 30.51
CA TYR A 25 -14.56 20.00 31.82
C TYR A 25 -14.53 21.38 32.47
N ASP A 26 -15.15 21.51 33.64
CA ASP A 26 -15.10 22.70 34.48
C ASP A 26 -13.99 22.48 35.51
N ASP A 27 -12.94 23.29 35.41
CA ASP A 27 -11.78 23.28 36.29
C ASP A 27 -11.69 24.68 36.92
N SER A 28 -12.33 24.84 38.08
CA SER A 28 -12.19 26.05 38.90
C SER A 28 -12.48 25.75 40.37
N GLY A 29 -11.56 26.15 41.27
CA GLY A 29 -11.86 26.26 42.70
C GLY A 29 -10.73 25.91 43.65
N ALA A 30 -9.87 26.89 43.92
CA ALA A 30 -8.76 26.82 44.87
C ALA A 30 -9.18 27.01 46.34
N LEU A 31 -8.28 26.58 47.23
CA LEU A 31 -7.88 27.16 48.54
C LEU A 31 -8.84 27.11 49.77
N GLU A 32 -8.38 26.31 50.75
CA GLU A 32 -8.06 26.66 52.15
C GLU A 32 -9.07 27.27 53.15
N ASN A 33 -9.04 26.64 54.34
CA ASN A 33 -9.29 27.13 55.71
C ASN A 33 -10.74 27.30 56.22
N ALA A 34 -11.14 26.45 57.18
CA ALA A 34 -11.22 26.80 58.61
C ALA A 34 -12.11 25.83 59.44
N GLY A 35 -11.52 25.26 60.49
CA GLY A 35 -12.00 25.14 61.88
C GLY A 35 -13.47 24.88 62.25
N ASP A 36 -13.61 23.85 63.10
CA ASP A 36 -14.43 23.74 64.32
C ASP A 36 -15.87 23.15 64.33
N VAL A 37 -15.91 21.91 64.86
CA VAL A 37 -16.77 21.31 65.91
C VAL A 37 -18.30 21.52 65.89
N PHE A 38 -19.08 20.43 65.78
CA PHE A 38 -19.83 19.75 66.87
C PHE A 38 -21.02 18.91 66.37
N THR A 39 -21.32 17.86 67.16
CA THR A 39 -22.64 17.23 67.43
C THR A 39 -23.33 16.46 66.30
N SER A 40 -23.35 15.11 66.39
CA SER A 40 -24.33 14.27 67.09
C SER A 40 -25.62 14.04 66.29
N GLY A 41 -25.74 12.86 65.69
CA GLY A 41 -27.00 12.35 65.15
C GLY A 41 -27.73 11.47 66.18
N PRO A 42 -29.07 11.57 66.22
CA PRO A 42 -29.93 10.48 66.66
C PRO A 42 -31.01 10.21 65.57
N PRO A 43 -32.03 9.32 65.71
CA PRO A 43 -32.34 8.35 66.78
C PRO A 43 -32.89 6.96 66.30
N ILE A 44 -33.29 6.11 67.27
CA ILE A 44 -34.44 5.13 67.29
C ILE A 44 -34.25 3.77 66.57
N GLU A 45 -34.59 2.57 67.09
CA GLU A 45 -35.19 2.02 68.34
C GLU A 45 -34.87 0.49 68.33
N GLN A 46 -34.31 -0.08 69.40
CA GLN A 46 -34.99 -0.81 70.51
C GLN A 46 -35.51 -2.23 70.18
N PHE A 47 -34.98 -3.23 70.88
CA PHE A 47 -35.80 -4.12 71.72
C PHE A 47 -35.03 -4.51 72.99
N GLU A 48 -35.83 -4.61 74.05
CA GLU A 48 -35.62 -4.56 75.50
C GLU A 48 -34.91 -5.81 76.09
N ILE A 49 -33.96 -5.69 77.04
CA ILE A 49 -34.03 -5.48 78.51
C ILE A 49 -34.25 -6.78 79.31
N ASP A 50 -33.32 -7.02 80.25
CA ASP A 50 -33.53 -7.27 81.71
C ASP A 50 -32.10 -7.29 82.33
N GLU A 51 -31.65 -6.24 83.05
CA GLU A 51 -31.77 -6.02 84.52
C GLU A 51 -31.32 -7.25 85.35
N ASP A 52 -30.45 -7.22 86.36
CA ASP A 52 -29.65 -6.23 87.07
C ASP A 52 -28.62 -7.04 87.88
N GLU A 53 -27.40 -6.54 88.09
CA GLU A 53 -26.75 -6.55 89.42
C GLU A 53 -25.38 -5.82 89.38
N VAL A 54 -25.25 -4.92 90.34
CA VAL A 54 -24.10 -4.05 90.61
C VAL A 54 -22.96 -4.85 91.25
N TYR A 55 -21.72 -4.73 90.75
CA TYR A 55 -20.51 -4.99 91.55
C TYR A 55 -19.33 -4.11 91.13
N GLU A 56 -18.74 -3.45 92.14
CA GLU A 56 -17.55 -2.57 92.07
C GLU A 56 -16.25 -3.30 91.64
N PRO A 57 -15.21 -2.57 91.18
CA PRO A 57 -14.24 -3.11 90.22
C PRO A 57 -13.09 -3.89 90.89
N PRO A 58 -12.60 -4.99 90.30
CA PRO A 58 -11.25 -5.46 90.57
C PRO A 58 -10.26 -4.80 89.60
N LYS A 59 -9.16 -4.33 90.20
CA LYS A 59 -7.99 -3.67 89.60
C LYS A 59 -7.61 -4.22 88.21
N ARG A 60 -7.33 -3.28 87.29
CA ARG A 60 -6.76 -3.54 85.96
C ARG A 60 -5.57 -4.51 86.02
N GLU A 61 -5.74 -5.73 85.51
CA GLU A 61 -4.63 -6.60 85.15
C GLU A 61 -4.08 -6.25 83.76
N SER A 62 -2.74 -6.34 83.64
CA SER A 62 -1.92 -5.94 82.51
C SER A 62 -2.34 -6.56 81.16
N LEU A 63 -2.38 -5.72 80.11
CA LEU A 63 -2.55 -6.07 78.69
C LEU A 63 -1.69 -7.26 78.25
N VAL A 64 -0.51 -7.44 78.86
CA VAL A 64 0.44 -8.51 78.53
C VAL A 64 -0.11 -9.90 78.85
N LYS A 65 -0.89 -10.06 79.93
CA LYS A 65 -1.49 -11.37 80.26
C LYS A 65 -2.65 -11.74 79.33
N ARG A 66 -3.43 -10.76 78.85
CA ARG A 66 -4.49 -11.01 77.85
C ARG A 66 -3.92 -11.37 76.48
N ALA A 67 -2.82 -10.74 76.07
CA ALA A 67 -2.10 -11.09 74.85
C ALA A 67 -1.51 -12.52 74.93
N PHE A 68 -1.01 -12.93 76.09
CA PHE A 68 -0.50 -14.30 76.32
C PHE A 68 -1.59 -15.38 76.30
N PHE A 69 -2.79 -15.07 76.77
CA PHE A 69 -3.92 -16.01 76.70
C PHE A 69 -4.49 -16.10 75.27
N ALA A 70 -4.65 -14.96 74.58
CA ALA A 70 -5.14 -14.93 73.19
C ALA A 70 -4.20 -15.68 72.23
N THR A 71 -2.88 -15.57 72.42
CA THR A 71 -1.88 -16.31 71.62
C THR A 71 -1.87 -17.80 71.93
N ARG A 72 -2.06 -18.22 73.19
CA ARG A 72 -2.24 -19.66 73.51
C ARG A 72 -3.51 -20.21 72.86
N THR A 73 -4.64 -19.52 72.97
CA THR A 73 -5.90 -19.98 72.36
C THR A 73 -5.77 -20.06 70.83
N PHE A 74 -5.12 -19.10 70.18
CA PHE A 74 -4.86 -19.17 68.74
C PHE A 74 -3.94 -20.35 68.35
N VAL A 75 -2.87 -20.60 69.11
CA VAL A 75 -1.94 -21.71 68.85
C VAL A 75 -2.62 -23.07 69.04
N TYR A 76 -3.45 -23.24 70.06
CA TYR A 76 -4.20 -24.49 70.26
C TYR A 76 -5.28 -24.66 69.18
N THR A 77 -6.05 -23.62 68.84
CA THR A 77 -7.06 -23.66 67.78
C THR A 77 -6.45 -23.92 66.40
N PHE A 78 -5.28 -23.36 66.09
CA PHE A 78 -4.58 -23.61 64.83
C PHE A 78 -3.98 -25.03 64.77
N LYS A 79 -3.39 -25.50 65.89
CA LYS A 79 -2.88 -26.87 65.98
C LYS A 79 -3.99 -27.90 65.83
N ASP A 80 -5.14 -27.70 66.47
CA ASP A 80 -6.21 -28.70 66.49
C ASP A 80 -7.08 -28.66 65.22
N ASN A 81 -7.30 -27.49 64.61
CA ASN A 81 -8.09 -27.36 63.37
C ASN A 81 -7.29 -27.52 62.07
N PHE A 82 -5.98 -27.21 62.07
CA PHE A 82 -5.15 -27.26 60.85
C PHE A 82 -3.94 -28.19 60.99
N GLY A 83 -3.24 -28.17 62.13
CA GLY A 83 -2.02 -28.96 62.33
C GLY A 83 -2.26 -30.48 62.40
N VAL A 84 -3.23 -30.92 63.20
CA VAL A 84 -3.54 -32.36 63.41
C VAL A 84 -4.19 -33.01 62.17
N PRO A 85 -5.11 -32.35 61.43
CA PRO A 85 -5.59 -32.90 60.17
C PRO A 85 -4.49 -32.98 59.11
N LEU A 86 -3.67 -31.92 58.96
CA LEU A 86 -2.59 -31.90 57.97
C LEU A 86 -1.51 -32.95 58.26
N SER A 87 -1.15 -33.17 59.53
CA SER A 87 -0.21 -34.24 59.90
C SER A 87 -0.79 -35.62 59.59
N ARG A 88 -2.08 -35.87 59.87
CA ARG A 88 -2.75 -37.14 59.53
C ARG A 88 -2.89 -37.38 58.02
N TYR A 89 -2.92 -36.34 57.19
CA TYR A 89 -2.90 -36.47 55.73
C TYR A 89 -1.48 -36.64 55.16
N LEU A 90 -0.46 -36.10 55.84
CA LEU A 90 0.94 -36.26 55.45
C LEU A 90 1.55 -37.56 55.96
N ASP A 91 1.05 -38.15 57.05
CA ASP A 91 1.54 -39.42 57.59
C ASP A 91 1.49 -40.58 56.56
N PRO A 92 0.39 -40.82 55.81
CA PRO A 92 0.36 -41.84 54.75
C PRO A 92 1.33 -41.53 53.60
N VAL A 93 1.52 -40.25 53.28
CA VAL A 93 2.44 -39.80 52.22
C VAL A 93 3.89 -39.97 52.66
N TYR A 94 4.19 -39.70 53.94
CA TYR A 94 5.50 -39.86 54.54
C TYR A 94 5.87 -41.33 54.77
N GLU A 95 4.92 -42.15 55.24
CA GLU A 95 5.08 -43.60 55.30
C GLU A 95 5.20 -44.21 53.90
N GLY A 96 4.43 -43.72 52.93
CA GLY A 96 4.56 -44.08 51.52
C GLY A 96 5.94 -43.72 50.98
N TYR A 97 6.42 -42.50 51.22
CA TYR A 97 7.75 -42.05 50.85
C TYR A 97 8.84 -42.93 51.48
N ASN A 98 8.74 -43.24 52.77
CA ASN A 98 9.69 -44.11 53.46
C ASN A 98 9.64 -45.55 52.94
N TYR A 99 8.46 -46.08 52.61
CA TYR A 99 8.30 -47.39 51.98
C TYR A 99 8.96 -47.43 50.59
N PHE A 100 8.73 -46.42 49.76
CA PHE A 100 9.33 -46.29 48.44
C PHE A 100 10.84 -46.08 48.54
N ASN A 101 11.30 -45.22 49.45
CA ASN A 101 12.73 -44.96 49.67
C ASN A 101 13.44 -46.22 50.18
N MET A 102 12.84 -46.97 51.12
CA MET A 102 13.37 -48.25 51.57
C MET A 102 13.44 -49.27 50.43
N LYS A 103 12.40 -49.39 49.60
CA LYS A 103 12.43 -50.26 48.41
C LYS A 103 13.49 -49.81 47.40
N TYR A 104 13.65 -48.51 47.20
CA TYR A 104 14.66 -47.92 46.32
C TYR A 104 16.08 -48.22 46.81
N GLU A 105 16.37 -48.00 48.09
CA GLU A 105 17.66 -48.34 48.70
C GLU A 105 17.95 -49.84 48.65
N LEU A 106 16.96 -50.69 48.95
CA LEU A 106 17.10 -52.15 48.85
C LEU A 106 17.36 -52.61 47.40
N SER A 107 16.79 -51.91 46.41
CA SER A 107 17.01 -52.22 44.99
C SER A 107 18.40 -51.76 44.53
N ILE A 108 18.88 -50.63 45.04
CA ILE A 108 20.24 -50.12 44.80
C ILE A 108 21.29 -51.02 45.42
N LEU A 109 21.08 -51.52 46.64
CA LEU A 109 22.00 -52.43 47.33
C LEU A 109 22.19 -53.76 46.57
N LYS A 110 21.18 -54.22 45.82
CA LYS A 110 21.29 -55.42 44.97
C LYS A 110 22.16 -55.21 43.72
N LEU A 111 22.34 -53.97 43.28
CA LEU A 111 23.03 -53.62 42.03
C LEU A 111 24.52 -53.31 42.25
N GLY A 112 24.96 -53.01 43.47
CA GLY A 112 26.37 -52.76 43.79
C GLY A 112 26.56 -51.70 44.87
N ASN A 113 27.71 -51.00 44.83
CA ASN A 113 28.02 -49.94 45.80
C ASN A 113 26.98 -48.81 45.68
N PRO A 114 26.22 -48.49 46.76
CA PRO A 114 25.09 -47.57 46.70
C PRO A 114 25.48 -46.14 46.28
N LEU A 115 26.71 -45.69 46.60
CA LEU A 115 27.20 -44.39 46.16
C LEU A 115 27.43 -44.33 44.64
N VAL A 116 27.95 -45.41 44.07
CA VAL A 116 28.27 -45.49 42.63
C VAL A 116 26.99 -45.62 41.80
N VAL A 117 26.06 -46.47 42.24
CA VAL A 117 24.78 -46.70 41.55
C VAL A 117 23.91 -45.45 41.55
N LYS A 118 23.81 -44.72 42.67
CA LYS A 118 23.09 -43.43 42.72
C LYS A 118 23.68 -42.40 41.77
N ARG A 119 25.02 -42.33 41.68
CA ARG A 119 25.69 -41.41 40.75
C ARG A 119 25.43 -41.77 39.29
N LEU A 120 25.42 -43.06 38.95
CA LEU A 120 25.09 -43.54 37.60
C LEU A 120 23.63 -43.27 37.22
N ILE A 121 22.68 -43.50 38.13
CA ILE A 121 21.25 -43.19 37.89
C ILE A 121 21.06 -41.68 37.73
N TYR A 122 21.75 -40.86 38.54
CA TYR A 122 21.71 -39.41 38.40
C TYR A 122 22.29 -38.95 37.05
N VAL A 123 23.45 -39.48 36.64
CA VAL A 123 24.04 -39.16 35.34
C VAL A 123 23.14 -39.62 34.19
N LEU A 124 22.54 -40.82 34.27
CA LEU A 124 21.57 -41.30 33.29
C LEU A 124 20.34 -40.40 33.22
N PHE A 125 19.81 -39.98 34.37
CA PHE A 125 18.67 -39.07 34.45
C PHE A 125 19.01 -37.71 33.81
N VAL A 126 20.20 -37.16 34.09
CA VAL A 126 20.67 -35.92 33.46
C VAL A 126 20.86 -36.10 31.96
N ILE A 127 21.39 -37.24 31.50
CA ILE A 127 21.54 -37.55 30.06
C ILE A 127 20.16 -37.68 29.39
N VAL A 128 19.18 -38.34 30.02
CA VAL A 128 17.81 -38.46 29.49
C VAL A 128 17.10 -37.12 29.49
N LEU A 129 17.28 -36.31 30.54
CA LEU A 129 16.74 -34.95 30.62
C LEU A 129 17.37 -34.07 29.55
N MET A 130 18.69 -34.10 29.38
CA MET A 130 19.38 -33.41 28.28
C MET A 130 18.90 -33.93 26.93
N TYR A 131 18.75 -35.24 26.73
CA TYR A 131 18.20 -35.81 25.50
C TYR A 131 16.77 -35.35 25.23
N LEU A 132 15.91 -35.27 26.25
CA LEU A 132 14.54 -34.77 26.13
C LEU A 132 14.49 -33.26 25.87
N VAL A 133 15.35 -32.47 26.51
CA VAL A 133 15.48 -31.02 26.27
C VAL A 133 16.02 -30.76 24.87
N THR A 134 17.08 -31.44 24.44
CA THR A 134 17.62 -31.35 23.07
C THR A 134 16.60 -31.85 22.04
N ARG A 135 15.80 -32.87 22.37
CA ARG A 135 14.74 -33.36 21.48
C ARG A 135 13.52 -32.43 21.45
N SER A 136 13.21 -31.73 22.55
CA SER A 136 12.13 -30.73 22.60
C SER A 136 12.55 -29.40 21.99
N GLU A 137 13.84 -29.02 22.06
CA GLU A 137 14.39 -27.90 21.28
C GLU A 137 14.42 -28.21 19.78
N ASN A 138 14.54 -29.48 19.41
CA ASN A 138 14.39 -29.93 18.02
C ASN A 138 12.92 -30.15 17.59
N SER A 139 11.93 -29.89 18.45
CA SER A 139 10.51 -29.87 18.08
C SER A 139 9.97 -28.44 18.14
N ASP A 140 10.36 -27.66 17.13
CA ASP A 140 9.61 -26.57 16.47
C ASP A 140 10.64 -25.66 15.78
N GLY A 141 11.10 -26.12 14.62
CA GLY A 141 12.17 -25.53 13.81
C GLY A 141 11.84 -24.19 13.15
N VAL A 142 11.11 -23.31 13.83
CA VAL A 142 10.87 -21.91 13.41
C VAL A 142 11.67 -20.92 14.28
N ASN A 143 12.14 -21.35 15.45
CA ASN A 143 12.88 -20.49 16.37
C ASN A 143 14.33 -20.33 15.90
N GLY A 144 14.56 -19.37 14.99
CA GLY A 144 15.86 -18.74 14.79
C GLY A 144 16.19 -17.92 16.03
N ALA A 145 16.64 -18.59 17.10
CA ALA A 145 16.85 -17.99 18.40
C ALA A 145 17.60 -16.64 18.33
N SER A 146 16.96 -15.67 18.97
CA SER A 146 17.16 -14.24 18.95
C SER A 146 18.40 -13.77 19.72
N GLY A 147 19.03 -12.70 19.21
CA GLY A 147 19.67 -11.63 19.97
C GLY A 147 21.01 -11.89 20.69
N GLY A 148 22.10 -11.29 20.17
CA GLY A 148 23.27 -10.89 20.98
C GLY A 148 24.65 -11.09 20.34
N ALA A 149 25.23 -9.99 19.86
CA ALA A 149 26.64 -9.72 19.47
C ALA A 149 27.38 -10.64 18.48
N PHE A 150 27.01 -11.90 18.30
CA PHE A 150 27.50 -12.81 17.26
C PHE A 150 26.37 -13.79 16.94
N SER A 151 25.52 -13.47 15.95
CA SER A 151 24.42 -14.37 15.57
C SER A 151 24.99 -15.72 15.13
N THR A 152 24.37 -16.81 15.61
CA THR A 152 24.82 -18.20 15.45
C THR A 152 24.74 -18.76 14.02
N GLY A 153 24.74 -17.90 13.00
CA GLY A 153 24.74 -18.27 11.58
C GLY A 153 23.48 -19.01 11.10
N LYS A 154 22.41 -19.11 11.90
CA LYS A 154 21.16 -19.82 11.57
C LYS A 154 20.13 -18.89 10.94
N PHE A 155 19.51 -19.36 9.85
CA PHE A 155 18.44 -18.65 9.12
C PHE A 155 17.06 -19.24 9.43
N TYR A 156 16.02 -18.42 9.30
CA TYR A 156 14.63 -18.90 9.34
C TYR A 156 14.34 -19.76 8.10
N ASP A 157 13.46 -20.75 8.26
CA ASP A 157 12.90 -21.48 7.12
C ASP A 157 11.81 -20.61 6.46
N VAL A 158 12.20 -19.96 5.37
CA VAL A 158 11.34 -19.01 4.65
C VAL A 158 10.14 -19.71 4.01
N ASP A 159 10.28 -20.96 3.54
CA ASP A 159 9.18 -21.70 2.95
C ASP A 159 8.14 -22.07 4.02
N MET A 160 8.58 -22.52 5.19
CA MET A 160 7.67 -22.80 6.30
C MET A 160 6.95 -21.53 6.78
N LEU A 161 7.66 -20.41 6.91
CA LEU A 161 7.03 -19.12 7.25
C LEU A 161 5.98 -18.74 6.19
N ALA A 162 6.35 -18.79 4.91
CA ALA A 162 5.46 -18.48 3.79
C ALA A 162 4.20 -19.34 3.77
N ASP A 163 4.33 -20.65 4.00
CA ASP A 163 3.19 -21.58 3.99
C ASP A 163 2.25 -21.40 5.18
N THR A 164 2.74 -20.84 6.30
CA THR A 164 1.89 -20.50 7.45
C THR A 164 1.12 -19.19 7.26
N MET A 165 1.62 -18.26 6.42
CA MET A 165 1.00 -16.93 6.22
C MET A 165 -0.46 -17.02 5.80
N LYS A 166 -0.80 -17.99 4.95
CA LYS A 166 -2.17 -18.21 4.45
C LYS A 166 -3.20 -18.38 5.57
N GLN A 167 -2.80 -18.93 6.72
CA GLN A 167 -3.70 -19.17 7.86
C GLN A 167 -4.14 -17.87 8.55
N TYR A 168 -3.42 -16.77 8.33
CA TYR A 168 -3.71 -15.47 8.91
C TYR A 168 -4.47 -14.53 7.96
N ILE A 169 -4.79 -14.97 6.75
CA ILE A 169 -5.54 -14.19 5.76
C ILE A 169 -7.02 -14.57 5.86
N GLU A 170 -7.88 -13.60 6.16
CA GLU A 170 -9.29 -13.82 6.44
C GLU A 170 -10.18 -12.98 5.54
N ALA A 171 -11.08 -13.65 4.79
CA ALA A 171 -12.08 -12.99 3.94
C ALA A 171 -12.96 -12.00 4.72
N ALA A 172 -13.32 -12.33 5.96
CA ALA A 172 -14.16 -11.47 6.81
C ALA A 172 -13.45 -10.16 7.15
N SER A 173 -12.19 -10.23 7.58
CA SER A 173 -11.33 -9.06 7.87
C SER A 173 -11.21 -8.14 6.65
N LEU A 174 -10.90 -8.71 5.48
CA LEU A 174 -10.84 -7.97 4.22
C LEU A 174 -12.16 -7.27 3.91
N LYS A 175 -13.28 -8.01 3.99
CA LYS A 175 -14.61 -7.48 3.69
C LYS A 175 -15.03 -6.35 4.64
N GLU A 176 -14.84 -6.54 5.94
CA GLU A 176 -15.15 -5.55 6.97
C GLU A 176 -14.30 -4.29 6.81
N ASN A 177 -13.00 -4.45 6.50
CA ASN A 177 -12.13 -3.32 6.23
C ASN A 177 -12.57 -2.54 4.99
N ILE A 178 -12.91 -3.21 3.88
CA ILE A 178 -13.39 -2.54 2.67
C ILE A 178 -14.71 -1.81 2.97
N GLU A 179 -15.63 -2.44 3.69
CA GLU A 179 -16.90 -1.83 4.10
C GLU A 179 -16.69 -0.56 4.92
N TYR A 180 -15.84 -0.62 5.95
CA TYR A 180 -15.56 0.52 6.81
C TYR A 180 -14.84 1.64 6.04
N LEU A 181 -13.79 1.30 5.30
CA LEU A 181 -12.98 2.26 4.55
C LEU A 181 -13.77 2.95 3.45
N SER A 182 -14.86 2.36 2.94
CA SER A 182 -15.73 2.97 1.92
C SER A 182 -17.11 3.38 2.46
N SER A 183 -17.27 3.44 3.78
CA SER A 183 -18.54 3.77 4.44
C SER A 183 -18.89 5.27 4.38
N MET A 184 -17.90 6.13 4.17
CA MET A 184 -18.07 7.58 4.08
C MET A 184 -17.16 8.15 2.99
N PRO A 185 -17.45 9.33 2.43
CA PRO A 185 -16.54 9.98 1.50
C PRO A 185 -15.27 10.46 2.21
N HIS A 186 -14.11 10.20 1.61
CA HIS A 186 -12.79 10.48 2.19
C HIS A 186 -11.85 11.09 1.16
N MET A 187 -12.27 12.25 0.64
CA MET A 187 -11.44 13.08 -0.24
C MET A 187 -10.24 13.64 0.54
N ALA A 188 -9.08 13.71 -0.10
CA ALA A 188 -7.82 14.11 0.53
C ALA A 188 -7.96 15.40 1.37
N GLY A 189 -7.39 15.39 2.56
CA GLY A 189 -7.39 16.56 3.46
C GLY A 189 -8.74 16.92 4.09
N THR A 190 -9.79 16.10 3.90
CA THR A 190 -11.10 16.31 4.53
C THR A 190 -11.21 15.61 5.89
N THR A 191 -12.27 15.91 6.64
CA THR A 191 -12.55 15.22 7.91
C THR A 191 -12.84 13.73 7.74
N GLY A 192 -13.41 13.32 6.60
CA GLY A 192 -13.64 11.91 6.29
C GLY A 192 -12.32 11.17 6.07
N ASP A 193 -11.40 11.78 5.33
CA ASP A 193 -10.05 11.23 5.16
C ASP A 193 -9.28 11.17 6.49
N LEU A 194 -9.32 12.21 7.33
CA LEU A 194 -8.73 12.16 8.67
C LEU A 194 -9.31 11.03 9.54
N ALA A 195 -10.59 10.69 9.38
CA ALA A 195 -11.16 9.53 10.07
C ALA A 195 -10.56 8.20 9.58
N MET A 196 -10.31 8.07 8.27
CA MET A 196 -9.65 6.90 7.68
C MET A 196 -8.18 6.80 8.09
N VAL A 197 -7.46 7.92 8.18
CA VAL A 197 -6.11 7.96 8.77
C VAL A 197 -6.11 7.35 10.17
N ARG A 198 -6.97 7.86 11.07
CA ARG A 198 -7.01 7.41 12.47
C ARG A 198 -7.40 5.94 12.58
N TYR A 199 -8.23 5.46 11.66
CA TYR A 199 -8.55 4.05 11.55
C TYR A 199 -7.30 3.21 11.22
N VAL A 200 -6.55 3.58 10.17
CA VAL A 200 -5.32 2.86 9.76
C VAL A 200 -4.26 2.90 10.87
N GLU A 201 -4.03 4.06 11.47
CA GLU A 201 -3.10 4.24 12.59
C GLU A 201 -3.48 3.34 13.78
N THR A 202 -4.76 3.37 14.18
CA THR A 202 -5.27 2.52 15.27
C THR A 202 -5.14 1.03 14.91
N TYR A 203 -5.40 0.66 13.66
CA TYR A 203 -5.25 -0.70 13.19
C TYR A 203 -3.79 -1.17 13.29
N PHE A 204 -2.82 -0.34 12.91
CA PHE A 204 -1.40 -0.66 13.03
C PHE A 204 -0.99 -0.87 14.49
N HIS A 205 -1.38 0.04 15.39
CA HIS A 205 -1.10 -0.09 16.82
C HIS A 205 -1.73 -1.34 17.44
N ASN A 206 -3.00 -1.60 17.17
CA ASN A 206 -3.71 -2.78 17.67
C ASN A 206 -3.08 -4.09 17.14
N ASN A 207 -2.54 -4.05 15.92
CA ASN A 207 -1.80 -5.15 15.33
C ASN A 207 -0.32 -5.19 15.74
N GLY A 208 0.12 -4.40 16.71
CA GLY A 208 1.45 -4.54 17.31
C GLY A 208 2.60 -4.06 16.42
N VAL A 209 2.32 -3.23 15.43
CA VAL A 209 3.36 -2.51 14.68
C VAL A 209 4.08 -1.59 15.64
N GLN A 210 5.40 -1.73 15.73
CA GLN A 210 6.20 -1.05 16.76
C GLN A 210 6.42 0.44 16.48
N GLN A 211 6.58 0.80 15.22
CA GLN A 211 6.81 2.16 14.75
C GLN A 211 5.67 2.54 13.83
N VAL A 212 4.89 3.52 14.24
CA VAL A 212 3.82 4.11 13.43
C VAL A 212 4.07 5.61 13.42
N ASP A 213 4.44 6.10 12.26
CA ASP A 213 4.73 7.51 12.02
C ASP A 213 3.58 8.13 11.23
N PHE A 214 3.10 9.23 11.77
CA PHE A 214 2.09 10.08 11.16
C PHE A 214 2.80 11.24 10.47
N HIS A 215 2.72 11.29 9.15
CA HIS A 215 3.37 12.31 8.33
C HIS A 215 2.34 13.33 7.85
N GLU A 216 2.37 14.52 8.44
CA GLU A 216 1.70 15.70 7.91
C GLU A 216 2.55 16.28 6.79
N LEU A 217 1.97 16.38 5.60
CA LEU A 217 2.59 16.99 4.42
C LEU A 217 1.66 18.10 3.93
N ASP A 218 2.21 19.10 3.26
CA ASP A 218 1.42 20.16 2.65
C ASP A 218 1.34 19.98 1.14
N SER A 219 0.15 20.15 0.56
CA SER A 219 -0.05 20.13 -0.90
C SER A 219 -1.15 21.11 -1.33
N PHE A 220 -1.16 21.50 -2.61
CA PHE A 220 -2.32 22.12 -3.23
C PHE A 220 -3.49 21.14 -3.29
N LEU A 221 -4.67 21.60 -2.88
CA LEU A 221 -5.94 20.90 -3.06
C LEU A 221 -7.01 21.86 -3.58
N ASN A 222 -7.94 21.33 -4.38
CA ASN A 222 -9.15 22.03 -4.78
C ASN A 222 -10.38 21.14 -4.59
N TYR A 223 -11.48 21.78 -4.19
CA TYR A 223 -12.76 21.14 -3.96
C TYR A 223 -13.84 21.82 -4.82
N PRO A 224 -14.89 21.08 -5.23
CA PRO A 224 -15.98 21.66 -6.03
C PRO A 224 -16.71 22.75 -5.24
N ASP A 225 -17.03 23.86 -5.91
CA ASP A 225 -17.99 24.83 -5.39
C ASP A 225 -19.31 24.75 -6.17
N LYS A 226 -20.40 24.48 -5.45
CA LYS A 226 -21.74 24.39 -6.06
C LYS A 226 -22.33 25.77 -6.37
N GLU A 227 -21.88 26.81 -5.67
CA GLU A 227 -22.44 28.15 -5.81
C GLU A 227 -21.80 28.85 -6.99
N GLY A 228 -22.58 29.07 -8.06
CA GLY A 228 -22.10 29.77 -9.25
C GLY A 228 -21.41 28.89 -10.29
N THR A 229 -21.21 27.59 -10.04
CA THR A 229 -20.73 26.65 -11.06
C THR A 229 -21.86 26.19 -11.97
N TYR A 230 -21.70 26.35 -13.28
CA TYR A 230 -22.66 25.87 -14.28
C TYR A 230 -22.02 25.67 -15.65
N VAL A 231 -22.66 24.81 -16.45
CA VAL A 231 -22.41 24.64 -17.88
C VAL A 231 -23.78 24.64 -18.57
N LYS A 232 -24.05 25.62 -19.43
CA LYS A 232 -25.33 25.76 -20.12
C LYS A 232 -25.15 26.20 -21.57
N LEU A 233 -26.08 25.84 -22.43
CA LEU A 233 -26.14 26.42 -23.78
C LEU A 233 -26.44 27.91 -23.68
N SER A 234 -25.81 28.70 -24.55
CA SER A 234 -25.96 30.17 -24.54
C SER A 234 -27.37 30.63 -24.88
N ASP A 235 -28.13 29.79 -25.60
CA ASP A 235 -29.55 29.99 -25.91
C ASP A 235 -30.49 29.61 -24.75
N GLY A 236 -29.95 29.09 -23.64
CA GLY A 236 -30.72 28.67 -22.46
C GLY A 236 -31.50 27.37 -22.65
N SER A 237 -31.35 26.67 -23.78
CA SER A 237 -32.12 25.45 -24.08
C SER A 237 -31.70 24.23 -23.26
N PHE A 238 -30.51 24.26 -22.65
CA PHE A 238 -29.99 23.16 -21.84
C PHE A 238 -29.03 23.66 -20.75
N SER A 239 -29.03 22.97 -19.62
CA SER A 239 -28.05 23.12 -18.53
C SER A 239 -27.64 21.73 -18.06
N ALA A 240 -26.33 21.47 -17.96
CA ALA A 240 -25.81 20.19 -17.52
C ALA A 240 -26.09 19.95 -16.04
N THR A 241 -26.29 18.69 -15.68
CA THR A 241 -26.42 18.20 -14.31
C THR A 241 -25.01 17.94 -13.78
N LEU A 242 -24.47 18.88 -13.01
CA LEU A 242 -23.11 18.83 -12.47
C LEU A 242 -23.03 18.09 -11.13
N SER A 243 -23.85 17.05 -10.95
CA SER A 243 -23.87 16.21 -9.77
C SER A 243 -24.38 14.80 -10.06
N GLU A 244 -23.81 13.79 -9.39
CA GLU A 244 -24.34 12.42 -9.37
C GLU A 244 -25.50 12.32 -8.38
N GLY A 245 -26.63 11.79 -8.83
CA GLY A 245 -27.85 11.73 -8.02
C GLY A 245 -28.47 13.11 -7.70
N SER A 246 -29.41 13.13 -6.77
CA SER A 246 -30.17 14.35 -6.39
C SER A 246 -29.49 15.18 -5.29
N ASP A 247 -28.59 14.56 -4.54
CA ASP A 247 -27.89 15.19 -3.43
C ASP A 247 -26.68 15.99 -3.92
N LYS A 248 -26.53 17.22 -3.41
CA LYS A 248 -25.48 18.18 -3.80
C LYS A 248 -24.35 18.27 -2.77
N ASN A 249 -24.10 17.18 -2.07
CA ASN A 249 -22.92 17.01 -1.24
C ASN A 249 -21.65 16.96 -2.10
N MET A 250 -20.51 17.33 -1.50
CA MET A 250 -19.25 17.60 -2.21
C MET A 250 -18.80 16.44 -3.11
N GLN A 251 -18.89 15.20 -2.62
CA GLN A 251 -18.49 13.98 -3.33
C GLN A 251 -19.31 13.72 -4.59
N ASN A 252 -20.56 14.22 -4.65
CA ASN A 252 -21.43 14.03 -5.80
C ASN A 252 -21.17 15.09 -6.88
N LEU A 253 -20.54 16.22 -6.56
CA LEU A 253 -20.40 17.34 -7.49
C LEU A 253 -19.35 17.06 -8.57
N ALA A 254 -19.57 17.60 -9.77
CA ALA A 254 -18.62 17.52 -10.87
C ALA A 254 -17.44 18.47 -10.65
N PHE A 255 -16.22 17.92 -10.66
CA PHE A 255 -14.97 18.69 -10.75
C PHE A 255 -13.82 17.78 -11.15
N ASN A 256 -12.71 18.40 -11.55
CA ASN A 256 -11.42 17.73 -11.67
C ASN A 256 -10.48 18.22 -10.57
N PRO A 257 -9.80 17.32 -9.85
CA PRO A 257 -8.62 17.68 -9.06
C PRO A 257 -7.60 18.42 -9.92
N THR A 258 -6.93 19.40 -9.31
CA THR A 258 -5.91 20.30 -9.88
C THR A 258 -6.38 21.14 -11.09
N SER A 259 -7.69 21.35 -11.23
CA SER A 259 -8.29 22.25 -12.22
C SER A 259 -8.45 23.69 -11.70
N PRO A 260 -8.08 24.73 -12.47
CA PRO A 260 -8.30 26.11 -12.07
C PRO A 260 -9.78 26.49 -12.19
N SER A 261 -10.21 27.46 -11.39
CA SER A 261 -11.49 28.15 -11.58
C SER A 261 -11.44 29.07 -12.81
N THR A 262 -12.61 29.35 -13.39
CA THR A 262 -12.76 30.36 -14.43
C THR A 262 -12.52 31.77 -13.89
N ASN A 263 -11.96 32.66 -14.71
CA ASN A 263 -11.88 34.09 -14.41
C ASN A 263 -13.12 34.81 -14.94
N GLY A 264 -14.27 34.58 -14.31
CA GLY A 264 -15.59 35.04 -14.77
C GLY A 264 -16.28 34.05 -15.71
N GLU A 265 -17.48 34.41 -16.19
CA GLU A 265 -18.23 33.59 -17.16
C GLU A 265 -17.49 33.54 -18.50
N ILE A 266 -17.28 32.33 -19.01
CA ILE A 266 -16.80 32.08 -20.37
C ILE A 266 -18.02 31.84 -21.26
N ASP A 267 -18.26 32.74 -22.21
CA ASP A 267 -19.19 32.57 -23.33
C ASP A 267 -18.37 32.36 -24.61
N ALA A 268 -18.42 31.15 -25.15
CA ALA A 268 -17.65 30.79 -26.34
C ALA A 268 -18.31 29.66 -27.13
N ARG A 269 -17.99 29.60 -28.43
CA ARG A 269 -18.31 28.44 -29.26
C ARG A 269 -17.66 27.18 -28.68
N TYR A 270 -18.31 26.04 -28.84
CA TYR A 270 -17.74 24.77 -28.42
C TYR A 270 -17.56 23.81 -29.60
N VAL A 271 -16.56 22.94 -29.48
CA VAL A 271 -16.18 21.97 -30.52
C VAL A 271 -16.06 20.60 -29.88
N TYR A 272 -16.68 19.60 -30.48
CA TYR A 272 -16.49 18.20 -30.08
C TYR A 272 -15.22 17.65 -30.75
N VAL A 273 -14.37 16.98 -29.96
CA VAL A 273 -13.04 16.51 -30.39
C VAL A 273 -12.84 15.02 -30.12
N ASN A 274 -13.92 14.24 -30.03
CA ASN A 274 -13.85 12.81 -29.73
C ASN A 274 -13.01 12.52 -28.48
N TYR A 275 -11.91 11.76 -28.56
CA TYR A 275 -11.06 11.45 -27.41
C TYR A 275 -10.00 12.53 -27.18
N GLY A 276 -9.88 13.53 -28.04
CA GLY A 276 -8.86 14.58 -27.93
C GLY A 276 -7.46 14.07 -28.30
N GLU A 277 -7.39 13.07 -29.19
CA GLU A 277 -6.13 12.52 -29.68
C GLU A 277 -5.52 13.43 -30.75
N MET A 278 -4.22 13.27 -31.01
CA MET A 278 -3.55 14.02 -32.08
C MET A 278 -4.23 13.83 -33.45
N GLU A 279 -4.72 12.62 -33.73
CA GLU A 279 -5.49 12.32 -34.94
C GLU A 279 -6.83 13.07 -34.98
N ASP A 280 -7.49 13.23 -33.83
CA ASP A 280 -8.78 13.93 -33.75
C ASP A 280 -8.58 15.42 -34.08
N PHE A 281 -7.54 16.05 -33.55
CA PHE A 281 -7.18 17.42 -33.91
C PHE A 281 -6.81 17.56 -35.40
N GLY A 282 -6.11 16.56 -35.96
CA GLY A 282 -5.80 16.53 -37.40
C GLY A 282 -7.05 16.42 -38.29
N ARG A 283 -8.12 15.76 -37.82
CA ARG A 283 -9.42 15.73 -38.51
C ARG A 283 -10.11 17.08 -38.47
N LEU A 284 -10.06 17.79 -37.33
CA LEU A 284 -10.60 19.14 -37.22
C LEU A 284 -9.92 20.11 -38.19
N ASP A 285 -8.58 20.06 -38.27
CA ASP A 285 -7.79 20.90 -39.18
C ASP A 285 -8.18 20.66 -40.64
N LYS A 286 -8.29 19.39 -41.06
CA LYS A 286 -8.76 19.00 -42.41
C LYS A 286 -10.18 19.48 -42.70
N ALA A 287 -11.04 19.54 -41.69
CA ALA A 287 -12.41 20.04 -41.82
C ALA A 287 -12.50 21.58 -41.72
N GLY A 288 -11.38 22.29 -41.52
CA GLY A 288 -11.34 23.74 -41.37
C GLY A 288 -11.93 24.24 -40.04
N VAL A 289 -12.05 23.37 -39.03
CA VAL A 289 -12.63 23.70 -37.72
C VAL A 289 -11.51 24.10 -36.77
N SER A 290 -11.44 25.39 -36.43
CA SER A 290 -10.46 25.88 -35.47
C SER A 290 -10.87 25.54 -34.03
N VAL A 291 -9.90 25.18 -33.18
CA VAL A 291 -10.10 25.00 -31.71
C VAL A 291 -9.77 26.25 -30.90
N LYS A 292 -9.14 27.25 -31.54
CA LYS A 292 -8.72 28.48 -30.88
C LYS A 292 -9.92 29.26 -30.35
N ASP A 293 -9.81 29.76 -29.13
CA ASP A 293 -10.83 30.51 -28.40
C ASP A 293 -12.15 29.75 -28.16
N ALA A 294 -12.15 28.41 -28.33
CA ALA A 294 -13.32 27.55 -28.15
C ALA A 294 -13.27 26.76 -26.84
N ILE A 295 -14.43 26.27 -26.41
CA ILE A 295 -14.57 25.26 -25.36
C ILE A 295 -14.51 23.88 -26.02
N LEU A 296 -13.62 23.00 -25.55
CA LEU A 296 -13.49 21.67 -26.13
C LEU A 296 -14.32 20.66 -25.36
N LEU A 297 -15.08 19.86 -26.09
CA LEU A 297 -15.85 18.74 -25.55
C LEU A 297 -15.12 17.45 -25.91
N ILE A 298 -14.54 16.80 -24.91
CA ILE A 298 -13.60 15.68 -25.06
C ILE A 298 -14.11 14.50 -24.24
N ARG A 299 -13.98 13.28 -24.73
CA ARG A 299 -14.33 12.05 -23.98
C ARG A 299 -13.17 11.61 -23.09
N TYR A 300 -13.49 11.10 -21.90
CA TYR A 300 -12.53 10.33 -21.11
C TYR A 300 -12.12 9.03 -21.83
N GLY A 301 -10.93 8.51 -21.49
CA GLY A 301 -10.36 7.32 -22.13
C GLY A 301 -9.56 7.64 -23.39
N GLY A 302 -9.32 6.68 -24.28
CA GLY A 302 -8.38 6.85 -25.38
C GLY A 302 -6.94 6.49 -24.98
N VAL A 303 -5.97 6.90 -25.80
CA VAL A 303 -4.54 6.57 -25.63
C VAL A 303 -3.73 7.73 -25.07
N THR A 304 -4.24 8.96 -25.11
CA THR A 304 -3.57 10.12 -24.46
C THR A 304 -4.09 10.32 -23.03
N PRO A 305 -3.22 10.45 -22.01
CA PRO A 305 -3.64 10.79 -20.65
C PRO A 305 -4.40 12.12 -20.56
N GLU A 306 -5.38 12.22 -19.66
CA GLU A 306 -6.27 13.38 -19.49
C GLU A 306 -5.50 14.69 -19.28
N SER A 307 -4.47 14.69 -18.44
CA SER A 307 -3.65 15.87 -18.20
C SER A 307 -2.89 16.33 -19.45
N ASN A 308 -2.42 15.40 -20.28
CA ASN A 308 -1.80 15.71 -21.57
C ASN A 308 -2.81 16.29 -22.57
N LYS A 309 -4.08 15.84 -22.55
CA LYS A 309 -5.15 16.43 -23.38
C LYS A 309 -5.42 17.88 -23.00
N VAL A 310 -5.47 18.18 -21.70
CA VAL A 310 -5.66 19.56 -21.20
C VAL A 310 -4.48 20.44 -21.57
N TYR A 311 -3.26 19.91 -21.46
CA TYR A 311 -2.06 20.60 -21.91
C TYR A 311 -2.09 20.90 -23.41
N ALA A 312 -2.40 19.91 -24.25
CA ALA A 312 -2.52 20.09 -25.70
C ALA A 312 -3.60 21.12 -26.06
N ALA A 313 -4.78 21.04 -25.42
CA ALA A 313 -5.86 22.01 -25.58
C ALA A 313 -5.41 23.44 -25.21
N THR A 314 -4.62 23.59 -24.15
CA THR A 314 -4.01 24.87 -23.77
C THR A 314 -3.09 25.40 -24.87
N GLN A 315 -2.19 24.56 -25.40
CA GLN A 315 -1.25 24.96 -26.46
C GLN A 315 -1.98 25.38 -27.75
N LEU A 316 -3.13 24.77 -28.04
CA LEU A 316 -3.98 25.11 -29.19
C LEU A 316 -4.88 26.33 -28.95
N GLY A 317 -4.82 26.95 -27.77
CA GLY A 317 -5.56 28.17 -27.44
C GLY A 317 -7.03 27.94 -27.11
N ALA A 318 -7.41 26.75 -26.62
CA ALA A 318 -8.74 26.51 -26.08
C ALA A 318 -8.98 27.34 -24.80
N LYS A 319 -10.25 27.66 -24.50
CA LYS A 319 -10.63 28.42 -23.29
C LYS A 319 -10.99 27.55 -22.09
N ALA A 320 -11.51 26.34 -22.34
CA ALA A 320 -11.88 25.38 -21.32
C ALA A 320 -12.00 23.98 -21.93
N VAL A 321 -11.95 22.95 -21.10
CA VAL A 321 -12.24 21.56 -21.51
C VAL A 321 -13.40 21.02 -20.68
N ILE A 322 -14.39 20.46 -21.37
CA ILE A 322 -15.47 19.69 -20.76
C ILE A 322 -15.22 18.23 -21.09
N PHE A 323 -15.06 17.40 -20.06
CA PHE A 323 -14.90 15.96 -20.24
C PHE A 323 -16.25 15.23 -20.21
N ILE A 324 -16.52 14.38 -21.19
CA ILE A 324 -17.67 13.47 -21.20
C ILE A 324 -17.26 12.15 -20.58
N SER A 325 -17.94 11.77 -19.50
CA SER A 325 -17.80 10.47 -18.83
C SER A 325 -18.30 9.33 -19.70
N PRO A 326 -17.67 8.13 -19.65
CA PRO A 326 -18.18 6.97 -20.37
C PRO A 326 -19.49 6.48 -19.73
N THR A 327 -20.30 5.74 -20.48
CA THR A 327 -21.34 4.90 -19.86
C THR A 327 -20.70 3.67 -19.23
N ILE A 328 -21.25 3.19 -18.12
CA ILE A 328 -20.80 1.96 -17.47
C ILE A 328 -22.00 1.06 -17.14
N GLU A 329 -21.80 -0.25 -17.21
CA GLU A 329 -22.70 -1.22 -16.59
C GLU A 329 -22.09 -1.63 -15.25
N TRP A 330 -22.81 -1.38 -14.16
CA TRP A 330 -22.29 -1.57 -12.80
C TRP A 330 -23.43 -1.97 -11.86
N ALA A 331 -23.20 -2.98 -11.01
CA ALA A 331 -24.19 -3.53 -10.08
C ALA A 331 -25.51 -3.97 -10.77
N GLY A 332 -25.42 -4.45 -12.02
CA GLY A 332 -26.57 -4.88 -12.83
C GLY A 332 -27.39 -3.76 -13.49
N GLU A 333 -26.93 -2.51 -13.41
CA GLU A 333 -27.60 -1.34 -13.98
C GLU A 333 -26.68 -0.60 -14.96
N LYS A 334 -27.26 -0.02 -16.02
CA LYS A 334 -26.52 0.84 -16.95
C LYS A 334 -26.61 2.28 -16.47
N HIS A 335 -25.46 2.89 -16.20
CA HIS A 335 -25.33 4.27 -15.80
C HIS A 335 -24.82 5.14 -16.96
N ASP A 336 -25.65 6.10 -17.36
CA ASP A 336 -25.28 7.17 -18.29
C ASP A 336 -25.16 8.54 -17.60
N ASP A 337 -25.47 8.60 -16.30
CA ASP A 337 -25.41 9.76 -15.43
C ASP A 337 -24.15 9.81 -14.54
N MET A 338 -23.29 8.78 -14.63
CA MET A 338 -22.00 8.73 -13.93
C MET A 338 -21.11 9.91 -14.31
N ILE A 339 -20.42 10.48 -13.32
CA ILE A 339 -19.41 11.52 -13.51
C ILE A 339 -18.05 10.98 -13.09
N GLN A 340 -17.19 10.71 -14.08
CA GLN A 340 -15.81 10.33 -13.86
C GLN A 340 -14.99 11.57 -13.47
N ARG A 341 -14.26 11.48 -12.36
CA ARG A 341 -13.40 12.56 -11.84
C ARG A 341 -11.96 12.08 -11.87
N VAL A 342 -11.08 12.86 -12.48
CA VAL A 342 -9.65 12.56 -12.66
C VAL A 342 -8.83 13.83 -12.52
N ASN A 343 -7.63 13.71 -11.95
CA ASN A 343 -6.61 14.75 -11.91
C ASN A 343 -6.25 15.28 -13.32
N VAL A 344 -6.14 16.60 -13.46
CA VAL A 344 -5.70 17.25 -14.72
C VAL A 344 -4.33 17.92 -14.64
N GLY A 345 -3.66 17.79 -13.49
CA GLY A 345 -2.28 18.24 -13.26
C GLY A 345 -1.31 17.37 -14.07
N HIS A 346 -0.24 17.99 -14.57
CA HIS A 346 0.61 17.41 -15.60
C HIS A 346 1.59 16.36 -15.04
N THR A 347 1.05 15.22 -14.61
CA THR A 347 1.80 14.13 -13.97
C THR A 347 2.96 13.63 -14.81
N ARG A 348 2.77 13.55 -16.15
CA ARG A 348 3.80 13.12 -17.09
C ARG A 348 5.01 14.06 -17.16
N VAL A 349 4.92 15.28 -16.61
CA VAL A 349 6.06 16.22 -16.43
C VAL A 349 6.62 16.13 -15.01
N CYS A 350 5.74 16.16 -14.01
CA CYS A 350 6.11 15.92 -12.61
C CYS A 350 4.88 15.47 -11.79
N TYR A 351 5.09 14.49 -10.93
CA TYR A 351 4.17 14.12 -9.84
C TYR A 351 4.39 15.02 -8.61
N GLY A 352 3.58 14.85 -7.57
CA GLY A 352 3.69 15.61 -6.31
C GLY A 352 2.80 16.84 -6.30
N ASP A 353 3.04 17.77 -5.36
CA ASP A 353 2.30 19.03 -5.31
C ASP A 353 2.47 19.81 -6.61
N VAL A 354 1.35 20.22 -7.21
CA VAL A 354 1.34 21.00 -8.45
C VAL A 354 1.98 22.38 -8.30
N LEU A 355 2.15 22.88 -7.07
CA LEU A 355 2.79 24.15 -6.78
C LEU A 355 4.27 24.05 -6.45
N THR A 356 4.83 22.86 -6.19
CA THR A 356 6.26 22.69 -5.88
C THR A 356 6.88 21.50 -6.64
N PRO A 357 6.85 21.50 -8.00
CA PRO A 357 7.34 20.37 -8.79
C PRO A 357 8.81 20.03 -8.49
N GLY A 358 9.06 18.79 -8.02
CA GLY A 358 10.41 18.26 -7.78
C GLY A 358 11.01 18.60 -6.41
N TRP A 359 10.25 19.30 -5.55
CA TRP A 359 10.70 19.80 -4.26
C TRP A 359 9.58 19.74 -3.22
N SER A 360 9.93 19.24 -2.04
CA SER A 360 9.00 19.22 -0.92
C SER A 360 8.48 20.62 -0.61
N SER A 361 7.16 20.74 -0.46
CA SER A 361 6.46 21.97 -0.15
C SER A 361 6.99 22.68 1.11
N HIS A 362 7.42 21.90 2.13
CA HIS A 362 8.06 22.39 3.34
C HIS A 362 9.40 23.10 3.11
N SER A 363 10.10 22.79 2.01
CA SER A 363 11.46 23.28 1.76
C SER A 363 11.51 24.63 1.05
N ILE A 364 10.52 24.94 0.20
CA ILE A 364 10.59 26.10 -0.73
C ILE A 364 9.37 27.02 -0.58
N GLY A 365 8.30 26.57 0.08
CA GLY A 365 7.02 27.27 0.12
C GLY A 365 6.29 27.22 -1.24
N SER A 366 4.99 27.52 -1.21
CA SER A 366 4.11 27.37 -2.38
C SER A 366 4.48 28.33 -3.54
N ALA A 367 4.75 27.79 -4.73
CA ALA A 367 4.99 28.61 -5.92
C ALA A 367 3.69 29.18 -6.50
N ASN A 368 3.83 30.16 -7.40
CA ASN A 368 2.69 30.74 -8.10
C ASN A 368 2.11 29.75 -9.13
N TRP A 369 0.79 29.53 -9.09
CA TRP A 369 0.03 28.72 -10.05
C TRP A 369 0.44 28.97 -11.51
N GLU A 370 0.56 30.24 -11.91
CA GLU A 370 0.88 30.59 -13.29
C GLU A 370 2.31 30.21 -13.69
N LYS A 371 3.24 30.17 -12.73
CA LYS A 371 4.65 29.84 -12.98
C LYS A 371 4.92 28.34 -13.00
N SER A 372 4.10 27.54 -12.34
CA SER A 372 4.29 26.08 -12.31
C SER A 372 4.03 25.50 -13.71
N GLU A 373 4.94 24.64 -14.17
CA GLU A 373 4.82 23.97 -15.46
C GLU A 373 3.80 22.81 -15.43
N ILE A 374 3.39 22.38 -14.23
CA ILE A 374 2.52 21.21 -14.04
C ILE A 374 1.06 21.55 -13.71
N THR A 375 0.75 22.81 -13.38
CA THR A 375 -0.64 23.23 -13.18
C THR A 375 -1.41 23.28 -14.50
N ALA A 376 -2.68 22.85 -14.50
CA ALA A 376 -3.58 23.09 -15.62
C ALA A 376 -3.81 24.62 -15.79
N LYS A 377 -3.68 25.10 -17.04
CA LYS A 377 -3.76 26.54 -17.37
C LYS A 377 -5.16 26.97 -17.84
N ILE A 378 -6.00 26.02 -18.20
CA ILE A 378 -7.39 26.26 -18.58
C ILE A 378 -8.31 25.46 -17.65
N PRO A 379 -9.50 25.98 -17.34
CA PRO A 379 -10.45 25.30 -16.46
C PRO A 379 -11.03 24.06 -17.14
N THR A 380 -11.24 23.03 -16.33
CA THR A 380 -11.84 21.77 -16.76
C THR A 380 -12.99 21.35 -15.84
N ILE A 381 -13.99 20.69 -16.41
CA ILE A 381 -15.10 20.09 -15.66
C ILE A 381 -15.62 18.81 -16.34
N PRO A 382 -15.87 17.73 -15.60
CA PRO A 382 -16.50 16.55 -16.16
C PRO A 382 -18.03 16.69 -16.20
N ILE A 383 -18.67 16.03 -17.15
CA ILE A 383 -20.12 15.88 -17.24
C ILE A 383 -20.47 14.41 -17.50
N SER A 384 -21.72 14.06 -17.23
CA SER A 384 -22.24 12.72 -17.52
C SER A 384 -22.29 12.44 -19.02
N TRP A 385 -22.31 11.16 -19.40
CA TRP A 385 -22.54 10.76 -20.78
C TRP A 385 -23.87 11.32 -21.32
N LYS A 386 -24.92 11.22 -20.51
CA LYS A 386 -26.27 11.70 -20.80
C LYS A 386 -26.28 13.18 -21.17
N ASP A 387 -25.61 14.03 -20.40
CA ASP A 387 -25.54 15.46 -20.69
C ASP A 387 -24.61 15.76 -21.88
N GLY A 388 -23.49 15.04 -21.98
CA GLY A 388 -22.56 15.16 -23.10
C GLY A 388 -23.21 14.87 -24.44
N GLU A 389 -24.04 13.83 -24.52
CA GLU A 389 -24.79 13.48 -25.72
C GLU A 389 -25.79 14.55 -26.14
N VAL A 390 -26.41 15.27 -25.19
CA VAL A 390 -27.28 16.41 -25.51
C VAL A 390 -26.47 17.54 -26.16
N LEU A 391 -25.30 17.85 -25.60
CA LEU A 391 -24.40 18.87 -26.14
C LEU A 391 -23.85 18.50 -27.52
N VAL A 392 -23.46 17.24 -27.73
CA VAL A 392 -22.98 16.76 -29.04
C VAL A 392 -24.09 16.80 -30.08
N LYS A 393 -25.30 16.32 -29.76
CA LYS A 393 -26.44 16.35 -30.71
C LYS A 393 -26.82 17.76 -31.15
N LYS A 394 -26.64 18.76 -30.28
CA LYS A 394 -26.91 20.16 -30.60
C LYS A 394 -25.98 20.73 -31.68
N LEU A 395 -24.80 20.14 -31.90
CA LEU A 395 -23.87 20.52 -32.97
C LEU A 395 -24.34 20.10 -34.38
N GLY A 396 -25.35 19.22 -34.46
CA GLY A 396 -25.87 18.70 -35.72
C GLY A 396 -24.82 17.92 -36.50
N ASN A 397 -24.91 17.96 -37.83
CA ASN A 397 -24.05 17.20 -38.74
C ASN A 397 -23.01 18.09 -39.44
N SER A 398 -22.39 19.00 -38.69
CA SER A 398 -21.50 20.04 -39.22
C SER A 398 -20.06 19.89 -38.71
N GLY A 399 -19.07 20.26 -39.52
CA GLY A 399 -17.64 20.13 -39.19
C GLY A 399 -17.08 18.73 -39.47
N ALA A 400 -16.11 18.28 -38.67
CA ALA A 400 -15.48 16.97 -38.82
C ALA A 400 -16.40 15.84 -38.34
N ASP A 401 -16.47 14.76 -39.12
CA ASP A 401 -17.20 13.54 -38.77
C ASP A 401 -16.32 12.61 -37.91
N PHE A 402 -16.78 12.28 -36.71
CA PHE A 402 -16.13 11.33 -35.81
C PHE A 402 -16.85 9.99 -35.76
N GLY A 403 -17.84 9.77 -36.62
CA GLY A 403 -18.64 8.55 -36.69
C GLY A 403 -19.84 8.56 -35.73
N GLU A 404 -20.72 7.57 -35.90
CA GLU A 404 -21.92 7.37 -35.08
C GLU A 404 -22.84 8.61 -34.97
N GLY A 405 -22.81 9.49 -35.99
CA GLY A 405 -23.57 10.72 -35.99
C GLY A 405 -23.03 11.80 -35.05
N ARG A 406 -21.79 11.69 -34.56
CA ARG A 406 -21.12 12.73 -33.76
C ARG A 406 -20.20 13.56 -34.64
N PHE A 407 -20.49 14.85 -34.71
CA PHE A 407 -19.71 15.80 -35.47
C PHE A 407 -19.10 16.87 -34.57
N SER A 408 -18.01 17.49 -35.04
CA SER A 408 -17.30 18.51 -34.27
C SER A 408 -18.10 19.79 -34.03
N GLY A 409 -19.09 20.07 -34.88
CA GLY A 409 -19.69 21.39 -35.02
C GLY A 409 -18.89 22.31 -35.93
N ASP A 410 -19.56 23.33 -36.47
CA ASP A 410 -19.00 24.42 -37.29
C ASP A 410 -18.73 25.71 -36.49
N GLY A 411 -19.03 25.72 -35.19
CA GLY A 411 -18.89 26.88 -34.30
C GLY A 411 -20.12 27.79 -34.23
N ALA A 412 -21.26 27.40 -34.81
CA ALA A 412 -22.51 28.16 -34.72
C ALA A 412 -23.15 28.15 -33.32
N VAL A 413 -22.81 27.16 -32.48
CA VAL A 413 -23.38 26.98 -31.14
C VAL A 413 -22.35 27.33 -30.08
N SER A 414 -22.80 28.01 -29.02
CA SER A 414 -21.94 28.46 -27.92
C SER A 414 -22.42 27.96 -26.57
N LEU A 415 -21.47 27.73 -25.66
CA LEU A 415 -21.69 27.40 -24.25
C LEU A 415 -21.33 28.59 -23.37
N LYS A 416 -22.12 28.75 -22.31
CA LYS A 416 -21.79 29.59 -21.15
C LYS A 416 -21.40 28.69 -20.00
N LEU A 417 -20.20 28.87 -19.48
CA LEU A 417 -19.75 28.17 -18.29
C LEU A 417 -19.04 29.08 -17.31
N ASN A 418 -19.23 28.78 -16.03
CA ASN A 418 -18.49 29.35 -14.93
C ASN A 418 -18.13 28.16 -14.03
N ILE A 419 -16.85 27.98 -13.71
CA ILE A 419 -16.35 26.84 -12.92
C ILE A 419 -15.66 27.43 -11.70
N LEU A 420 -16.23 27.20 -10.52
CA LEU A 420 -15.69 27.69 -9.26
C LEU A 420 -15.22 26.50 -8.42
N ASN A 421 -13.99 26.63 -7.91
CA ASN A 421 -13.36 25.64 -7.06
C ASN A 421 -12.89 26.35 -5.78
N LYS A 422 -13.11 25.72 -4.63
CA LYS A 422 -12.52 26.15 -3.37
C LYS A 422 -11.07 25.69 -3.35
N LYS A 423 -10.15 26.61 -3.59
CA LYS A 423 -8.71 26.35 -3.65
C LYS A 423 -8.07 26.46 -2.27
N ARG A 424 -7.17 25.54 -1.97
CA ARG A 424 -6.24 25.60 -0.84
C ARG A 424 -4.83 25.45 -1.40
N ASN A 425 -4.07 26.54 -1.41
CA ASN A 425 -2.70 26.54 -1.97
C ASN A 425 -1.72 25.72 -1.13
N THR A 426 -2.01 25.57 0.15
CA THR A 426 -1.24 24.80 1.12
C THR A 426 -2.27 24.22 2.08
N HIS A 427 -2.49 22.92 1.98
CA HIS A 427 -3.42 22.18 2.83
C HIS A 427 -2.77 20.88 3.29
N VAL A 428 -3.03 20.53 4.55
CA VAL A 428 -2.43 19.36 5.16
C VAL A 428 -3.06 18.09 4.58
N ILE A 429 -2.21 17.15 4.22
CA ILE A 429 -2.52 15.77 3.82
C ILE A 429 -1.72 14.81 4.72
N TRP A 430 -2.18 13.57 4.85
CA TRP A 430 -1.71 12.67 5.89
C TRP A 430 -1.32 11.30 5.39
N ASN A 431 -0.02 11.00 5.40
CA ASN A 431 0.44 9.62 5.22
C ASN A 431 0.57 8.92 6.58
N VAL A 432 0.20 7.63 6.61
CA VAL A 432 0.44 6.75 7.77
C VAL A 432 1.49 5.73 7.38
N VAL A 433 2.62 5.73 8.10
CA VAL A 433 3.75 4.84 7.83
C VAL A 433 3.95 3.92 9.02
N GLY A 434 3.72 2.61 8.83
CA GLY A 434 4.02 1.58 9.80
C GLY A 434 5.30 0.84 9.42
N SER A 435 6.11 0.40 10.37
CA SER A 435 7.31 -0.38 10.07
C SER A 435 7.56 -1.57 11.00
N ILE A 436 8.15 -2.62 10.44
CA ILE A 436 8.76 -3.74 11.14
C ILE A 436 10.27 -3.64 10.90
N SER A 437 11.03 -3.40 11.96
CA SER A 437 12.49 -3.24 11.88
C SER A 437 13.20 -4.54 11.55
N GLY A 438 14.16 -4.47 10.63
CA GLY A 438 15.02 -5.59 10.26
C GLY A 438 16.05 -5.94 11.34
N ARG A 439 16.36 -7.23 11.50
CA ARG A 439 17.33 -7.73 12.50
C ARG A 439 18.79 -7.68 12.06
N GLU A 440 19.06 -7.69 10.75
CA GLU A 440 20.41 -7.74 10.20
C GLU A 440 20.78 -6.47 9.43
N GLN A 441 19.88 -5.99 8.56
CA GLN A 441 20.07 -4.82 7.72
C GLN A 441 18.91 -3.84 7.94
N ALA A 442 18.71 -3.36 9.17
CA ALA A 442 17.58 -2.48 9.55
C ALA A 442 17.47 -1.19 8.70
N GLY A 443 18.61 -0.67 8.22
CA GLY A 443 18.64 0.50 7.33
C GLY A 443 18.17 0.19 5.91
N LYS A 444 17.95 -1.07 5.54
CA LYS A 444 17.44 -1.49 4.24
C LYS A 444 16.00 -1.95 4.35
N GLY A 445 15.14 -1.64 3.38
CA GLY A 445 13.78 -2.16 3.42
C GLY A 445 12.97 -2.11 2.13
N ILE A 446 11.85 -2.81 2.18
CA ILE A 446 10.83 -2.84 1.13
C ILE A 446 9.61 -2.03 1.59
N ILE A 447 8.90 -1.44 0.63
CA ILE A 447 7.74 -0.59 0.89
C ILE A 447 6.51 -1.24 0.26
N PHE A 448 5.49 -1.51 1.05
CA PHE A 448 4.13 -1.76 0.59
C PHE A 448 3.35 -0.44 0.64
N GLY A 449 2.83 0.02 -0.49
CA GLY A 449 2.12 1.29 -0.59
C GLY A 449 0.70 1.13 -1.10
N ALA A 450 -0.28 1.76 -0.45
CA ALA A 450 -1.67 1.80 -0.91
C ALA A 450 -2.24 3.22 -0.88
N ALA A 451 -3.04 3.58 -1.88
CA ALA A 451 -3.84 4.80 -1.86
C ALA A 451 -5.02 4.67 -0.88
N ARG A 452 -5.25 5.68 -0.06
CA ARG A 452 -6.38 5.75 0.88
C ARG A 452 -7.44 6.74 0.44
N ASP A 453 -7.05 7.87 -0.10
CA ASP A 453 -7.98 8.93 -0.51
C ASP A 453 -8.86 8.50 -1.69
N SER A 454 -10.07 9.06 -1.76
CA SER A 454 -10.97 8.87 -2.89
C SER A 454 -11.80 10.12 -3.15
N LEU A 455 -12.09 10.40 -4.41
CA LEU A 455 -13.01 11.48 -4.80
C LEU A 455 -14.48 11.16 -4.49
N GLY A 456 -14.80 9.90 -4.18
CA GLY A 456 -16.10 9.39 -3.76
C GLY A 456 -15.99 8.50 -2.53
N TYR A 457 -16.56 7.29 -2.59
CA TYR A 457 -16.44 6.26 -1.54
C TYR A 457 -15.29 5.28 -1.79
N GLY A 458 -14.87 5.11 -3.05
CA GLY A 458 -13.62 4.43 -3.39
C GLY A 458 -13.51 2.95 -3.01
N ALA A 459 -14.61 2.19 -3.00
CA ALA A 459 -14.61 0.78 -2.56
C ALA A 459 -13.62 -0.10 -3.35
N SER A 460 -13.66 -0.02 -4.68
CA SER A 460 -12.75 -0.76 -5.58
C SER A 460 -11.40 -0.07 -5.79
N THR A 461 -11.40 1.28 -5.83
CA THR A 461 -10.22 2.07 -6.23
C THR A 461 -9.22 2.33 -5.09
N SER A 462 -9.68 2.54 -3.86
CA SER A 462 -8.83 2.89 -2.70
C SER A 462 -8.98 1.92 -1.53
N ALA A 463 -10.22 1.64 -1.10
CA ALA A 463 -10.52 0.83 0.08
C ALA A 463 -10.07 -0.63 -0.08
N SER A 464 -10.26 -1.23 -1.25
CA SER A 464 -9.74 -2.58 -1.60
C SER A 464 -8.22 -2.69 -1.42
N GLY A 465 -7.47 -1.70 -1.91
CA GLY A 465 -6.02 -1.63 -1.75
C GLY A 465 -5.59 -1.41 -0.30
N THR A 466 -6.18 -0.44 0.38
CA THR A 466 -5.88 -0.16 1.80
C THR A 466 -6.26 -1.35 2.70
N ALA A 467 -7.38 -2.03 2.48
CA ALA A 467 -7.76 -3.23 3.22
C ALA A 467 -6.75 -4.36 3.04
N THR A 468 -6.21 -4.52 1.83
CA THR A 468 -5.14 -5.49 1.52
C THR A 468 -3.84 -5.11 2.25
N LEU A 469 -3.50 -3.82 2.33
CA LEU A 469 -2.37 -3.34 3.14
C LEU A 469 -2.55 -3.66 4.63
N LEU A 470 -3.75 -3.43 5.18
CA LEU A 470 -4.07 -3.78 6.57
C LEU A 470 -3.94 -5.29 6.82
N GLU A 471 -4.42 -6.11 5.88
CA GLU A 471 -4.32 -7.57 5.98
C GLU A 471 -2.85 -8.05 5.92
N LEU A 472 -2.00 -7.43 5.08
CA LEU A 472 -0.56 -7.69 5.06
C LEU A 472 0.08 -7.38 6.42
N VAL A 473 -0.26 -6.24 7.05
CA VAL A 473 0.20 -5.91 8.40
C VAL A 473 -0.22 -6.97 9.41
N LYS A 474 -1.47 -7.43 9.36
CA LYS A 474 -1.96 -8.51 10.23
C LYS A 474 -1.15 -9.80 10.03
N VAL A 475 -0.89 -10.19 8.78
CA VAL A 475 -0.12 -11.40 8.44
C VAL A 475 1.30 -11.33 8.99
N PHE A 476 2.05 -10.26 8.69
CA PHE A 476 3.45 -10.15 9.12
C PHE A 476 3.57 -10.05 10.64
N THR A 477 2.73 -9.26 11.30
CA THR A 477 2.75 -9.14 12.78
C THR A 477 2.30 -10.43 13.47
N SER A 478 1.43 -11.24 12.83
CA SER A 478 1.06 -12.56 13.35
C SER A 478 2.24 -13.54 13.33
N LEU A 479 3.11 -13.48 12.31
CA LEU A 479 4.35 -14.25 12.31
C LEU A 479 5.28 -13.83 13.45
N GLN A 480 5.41 -12.52 13.73
CA GLN A 480 6.22 -12.05 14.86
C GLN A 480 5.70 -12.62 16.19
N ARG A 481 4.38 -12.56 16.42
CA ARG A 481 3.77 -13.08 17.66
C ARG A 481 3.88 -14.59 17.79
N ARG A 482 3.72 -15.32 16.69
CA ARG A 482 3.68 -16.80 16.72
C ARG A 482 5.06 -17.43 16.80
N TYR A 483 6.04 -16.84 16.12
CA TYR A 483 7.34 -17.47 15.85
C TYR A 483 8.54 -16.64 16.32
N ASP A 484 8.31 -15.51 17.03
CA ASP A 484 9.34 -14.53 17.38
C ASP A 484 10.15 -14.08 16.14
N TRP A 485 9.51 -14.08 14.97
CA TRP A 485 10.14 -13.74 13.71
C TRP A 485 10.35 -12.23 13.60
N TYR A 486 11.53 -11.83 13.12
CA TYR A 486 11.84 -10.46 12.70
C TYR A 486 12.56 -10.54 11.36
N PRO A 487 12.18 -9.74 10.35
CA PRO A 487 12.75 -9.85 9.02
C PRO A 487 14.24 -9.50 8.99
N SER A 488 15.01 -9.98 8.01
CA SER A 488 16.42 -9.60 7.85
C SER A 488 16.56 -8.10 7.52
N ARG A 489 15.64 -7.58 6.70
CA ARG A 489 15.52 -6.18 6.26
C ARG A 489 14.18 -5.61 6.70
N SER A 490 14.10 -4.30 6.87
CA SER A 490 12.87 -3.65 7.34
C SER A 490 11.73 -3.76 6.31
N ILE A 491 10.50 -3.83 6.80
CA ILE A 491 9.29 -3.78 5.99
C ILE A 491 8.53 -2.51 6.37
N TYR A 492 8.17 -1.69 5.39
CA TYR A 492 7.39 -0.48 5.56
C TYR A 492 6.00 -0.67 4.93
N PHE A 493 4.97 -0.23 5.63
CA PHE A 493 3.59 -0.21 5.18
C PHE A 493 3.13 1.24 5.14
N VAL A 494 2.77 1.74 3.95
CA VAL A 494 2.47 3.16 3.75
C VAL A 494 1.08 3.31 3.16
N SER A 495 0.22 4.02 3.89
CA SER A 495 -1.08 4.47 3.42
C SER A 495 -0.95 5.91 2.95
N PHE A 496 -0.99 6.10 1.63
CA PHE A 496 -0.83 7.40 0.97
C PHE A 496 -2.15 8.17 0.87
N ASP A 497 -2.06 9.48 1.13
CA ASP A 497 -3.11 10.45 0.87
C ASP A 497 -2.87 11.18 -0.47
N ALA A 498 -3.85 11.95 -0.92
CA ALA A 498 -3.78 12.82 -2.09
C ALA A 498 -3.24 12.14 -3.36
N THR A 499 -3.49 10.83 -3.51
CA THR A 499 -3.22 10.07 -4.74
C THR A 499 -4.00 10.69 -5.89
N GLU A 500 -5.26 11.05 -5.66
CA GLU A 500 -6.16 11.65 -6.66
C GLU A 500 -5.80 13.11 -7.00
N TYR A 501 -4.79 13.69 -6.32
CA TYR A 501 -4.31 15.06 -6.50
C TYR A 501 -2.85 15.08 -6.99
N ASN A 502 -2.60 14.46 -8.14
CA ASN A 502 -1.27 14.36 -8.76
C ASN A 502 -0.27 13.48 -8.00
N LEU A 503 -0.75 12.41 -7.33
CA LEU A 503 0.09 11.53 -6.51
C LEU A 503 0.83 12.31 -5.41
N ALA A 504 0.16 13.29 -4.79
CA ALA A 504 0.80 14.26 -3.91
C ALA A 504 1.39 13.59 -2.67
N GLY A 505 0.68 12.68 -2.00
CA GLY A 505 1.18 12.06 -0.78
C GLY A 505 2.43 11.22 -1.01
N SER A 506 2.51 10.43 -2.08
CA SER A 506 3.73 9.66 -2.39
C SER A 506 4.86 10.54 -2.93
N GLY A 507 4.53 11.55 -3.74
CA GLY A 507 5.49 12.53 -4.26
C GLY A 507 6.16 13.35 -3.16
N GLU A 508 5.37 14.05 -2.34
CA GLU A 508 5.86 14.90 -1.24
C GLU A 508 6.64 14.08 -0.21
N TRP A 509 6.16 12.89 0.14
CA TRP A 509 6.86 12.00 1.07
C TRP A 509 8.23 11.58 0.53
N LEU A 510 8.29 11.22 -0.76
CA LEU A 510 9.55 10.88 -1.41
C LEU A 510 10.50 12.09 -1.45
N GLU A 511 9.97 13.28 -1.68
CA GLU A 511 10.78 14.49 -1.77
C GLU A 511 11.35 14.90 -0.41
N GLU A 512 10.57 14.78 0.67
CA GLU A 512 11.02 15.02 2.04
C GLU A 512 12.05 13.95 2.49
N LYS A 513 11.76 12.66 2.25
CA LYS A 513 12.59 11.54 2.71
C LYS A 513 13.62 11.08 1.70
N ARG A 514 13.87 11.87 0.65
CA ARG A 514 14.69 11.51 -0.52
C ARG A 514 15.99 10.81 -0.17
N LYS A 515 16.77 11.37 0.77
CA LYS A 515 18.05 10.79 1.18
C LYS A 515 17.88 9.43 1.86
N GLN A 516 16.94 9.33 2.80
CA GLN A 516 16.69 8.10 3.56
C GLN A 516 16.16 6.99 2.64
N LEU A 517 15.25 7.33 1.72
CA LEU A 517 14.75 6.39 0.73
C LEU A 517 15.86 5.97 -0.23
N PHE A 518 16.64 6.90 -0.77
CA PHE A 518 17.74 6.56 -1.68
C PHE A 518 18.78 5.63 -1.02
N GLU A 519 19.13 5.87 0.24
CA GLU A 519 20.10 5.05 0.97
C GLU A 519 19.51 3.73 1.50
N GLY A 520 18.20 3.68 1.77
CA GLY A 520 17.57 2.60 2.53
C GLY A 520 16.56 1.72 1.78
N GLY A 521 15.67 2.28 0.99
CA GLY A 521 14.67 1.46 0.29
C GLY A 521 15.25 0.83 -0.98
N TYR A 522 14.78 -0.38 -1.34
CA TYR A 522 15.23 -1.08 -2.55
C TYR A 522 14.14 -1.80 -3.33
N ALA A 523 12.89 -1.74 -2.89
CA ALA A 523 11.74 -2.25 -3.61
C ALA A 523 10.48 -1.50 -3.19
N TYR A 524 9.57 -1.29 -4.14
CA TYR A 524 8.23 -0.78 -3.89
C TYR A 524 7.19 -1.76 -4.43
N ILE A 525 6.19 -2.08 -3.62
CA ILE A 525 5.10 -2.97 -3.96
C ILE A 525 3.82 -2.14 -3.85
N ASP A 526 3.19 -1.90 -4.99
CA ASP A 526 1.93 -1.18 -5.06
C ASP A 526 0.78 -2.13 -4.70
N VAL A 527 -0.09 -1.66 -3.81
CA VAL A 527 -1.23 -2.40 -3.27
C VAL A 527 -2.50 -1.61 -3.60
N SER A 528 -2.81 -1.53 -4.89
CA SER A 528 -3.97 -0.78 -5.41
C SER A 528 -4.74 -1.62 -6.42
N GLU A 529 -6.07 -1.47 -6.44
CA GLU A 529 -6.96 -2.16 -7.40
C GLU A 529 -6.74 -3.67 -7.47
N ILE A 530 -6.98 -4.35 -6.34
CA ILE A 530 -6.60 -5.75 -6.12
C ILE A 530 -7.49 -6.74 -6.88
N ALA A 531 -8.81 -6.55 -6.86
CA ALA A 531 -9.74 -7.36 -7.64
C ALA A 531 -10.82 -6.47 -8.29
N THR A 532 -10.57 -6.11 -9.54
CA THR A 532 -11.42 -5.30 -10.42
C THR A 532 -11.81 -6.05 -11.70
N GLY A 533 -11.73 -7.38 -11.70
CA GLY A 533 -12.10 -8.25 -12.81
C GLY A 533 -11.51 -9.64 -12.63
N ASP A 534 -11.43 -10.44 -13.71
CA ASP A 534 -11.03 -11.86 -13.62
C ASP A 534 -9.63 -12.14 -14.23
N LEU A 535 -9.02 -11.15 -14.91
CA LEU A 535 -7.72 -11.27 -15.58
C LEU A 535 -6.57 -11.02 -14.59
N LEU A 536 -5.81 -12.06 -14.25
CA LEU A 536 -4.64 -11.91 -13.39
C LEU A 536 -3.55 -11.12 -14.11
N THR A 537 -3.33 -9.88 -13.67
CA THR A 537 -2.36 -8.94 -14.26
C THR A 537 -1.19 -8.75 -13.31
N ILE A 538 0.03 -8.91 -13.84
CA ILE A 538 1.28 -8.76 -13.10
C ILE A 538 2.17 -7.78 -13.85
N LEU A 539 2.36 -6.60 -13.28
CA LEU A 539 3.31 -5.60 -13.76
C LEU A 539 4.51 -5.59 -12.81
N THR A 540 5.70 -5.86 -13.32
CA THR A 540 6.88 -5.98 -12.45
C THR A 540 8.17 -5.62 -13.15
N ASN A 541 9.13 -5.13 -12.37
CA ASN A 541 10.50 -5.03 -12.81
C ASN A 541 11.07 -6.45 -13.12
N PRO A 542 11.84 -6.62 -14.22
CA PRO A 542 12.47 -7.89 -14.57
C PRO A 542 13.34 -8.53 -13.47
N MET A 543 13.82 -7.74 -12.50
CA MET A 543 14.58 -8.25 -11.37
C MET A 543 13.79 -9.21 -10.46
N PHE A 544 12.45 -9.16 -10.47
CA PHE A 544 11.60 -9.98 -9.60
C PHE A 544 11.01 -11.23 -10.29
N LEU A 545 11.26 -11.44 -11.58
CA LEU A 545 10.58 -12.46 -12.38
C LEU A 545 10.68 -13.87 -11.79
N SER A 546 11.88 -14.28 -11.39
CA SER A 546 12.12 -15.62 -10.83
C SER A 546 11.36 -15.82 -9.52
N THR A 547 11.46 -14.86 -8.61
CA THR A 547 10.77 -14.87 -7.30
C THR A 547 9.26 -14.94 -7.46
N ILE A 548 8.68 -14.08 -8.30
CA ILE A 548 7.23 -14.04 -8.51
C ILE A 548 6.74 -15.35 -9.14
N ARG A 549 7.46 -15.87 -10.14
CA ARG A 549 7.12 -17.13 -10.81
C ARG A 549 7.14 -18.32 -9.84
N GLU A 550 8.11 -18.37 -8.95
CA GLU A 550 8.22 -19.43 -7.94
C GLU A 550 7.06 -19.36 -6.94
N GLU A 551 6.69 -18.17 -6.47
CA GLU A 551 5.62 -18.01 -5.49
C GLU A 551 4.21 -18.18 -6.11
N LEU A 552 3.99 -17.78 -7.37
CA LEU A 552 2.73 -18.06 -8.09
C LEU A 552 2.40 -19.55 -8.20
N ARG A 553 3.42 -20.41 -8.30
CA ARG A 553 3.25 -21.87 -8.35
C ARG A 553 2.82 -22.46 -7.02
N LYS A 554 2.87 -21.70 -5.93
CA LYS A 554 2.48 -22.16 -4.59
C LYS A 554 1.05 -21.79 -4.23
N ILE A 555 0.42 -20.88 -4.99
CA ILE A 555 -0.92 -20.39 -4.69
C ILE A 555 -1.95 -21.18 -5.48
N SER A 556 -2.89 -21.80 -4.76
CA SER A 556 -3.94 -22.64 -5.34
C SER A 556 -5.07 -21.81 -5.97
N LEU A 557 -5.68 -22.36 -7.03
CA LEU A 557 -6.86 -21.77 -7.66
C LEU A 557 -8.14 -21.92 -6.83
N THR A 558 -9.07 -20.97 -7.01
CA THR A 558 -10.45 -21.08 -6.51
C THR A 558 -11.23 -22.14 -7.29
N GLU A 559 -12.35 -22.60 -6.73
CA GLU A 559 -13.23 -23.55 -7.41
C GLU A 559 -13.85 -22.98 -8.69
N GLU A 560 -14.00 -21.66 -8.79
CA GLU A 560 -14.47 -20.99 -10.00
C GLU A 560 -13.41 -20.95 -11.09
N GLN A 561 -12.17 -20.57 -10.74
CA GLN A 561 -11.04 -20.57 -11.66
C GLN A 561 -10.75 -21.97 -12.21
N LYS A 562 -10.87 -23.03 -11.38
CA LYS A 562 -10.70 -24.43 -11.82
C LYS A 562 -11.72 -24.87 -12.89
N LYS A 563 -12.91 -24.25 -12.94
CA LYS A 563 -13.92 -24.57 -13.96
C LYS A 563 -13.54 -24.06 -15.35
N GLN A 564 -12.65 -23.06 -15.45
CA GLN A 564 -12.27 -22.47 -16.73
C GLN A 564 -11.50 -23.46 -17.62
N LYS A 565 -10.64 -24.31 -17.05
CA LYS A 565 -9.88 -25.33 -17.78
C LYS A 565 -9.47 -26.49 -16.88
N SER A 566 -9.66 -27.73 -17.37
CA SER A 566 -9.19 -28.92 -16.67
C SER A 566 -7.64 -28.95 -16.63
N ASN A 567 -7.08 -29.41 -15.51
CA ASN A 567 -5.64 -29.54 -15.23
C ASN A 567 -4.87 -28.26 -14.84
N MET A 568 -5.55 -27.13 -14.55
CA MET A 568 -4.90 -26.00 -13.87
C MET A 568 -4.95 -26.17 -12.35
N ALA A 569 -3.85 -25.95 -11.65
CA ALA A 569 -3.78 -26.09 -10.20
C ALA A 569 -3.38 -24.80 -9.48
N THR A 570 -2.59 -23.95 -10.14
CA THR A 570 -1.92 -22.80 -9.52
C THR A 570 -2.21 -21.48 -10.23
N LEU A 571 -1.99 -20.34 -9.55
CA LEU A 571 -2.09 -19.02 -10.19
C LEU A 571 -1.11 -18.87 -11.36
N TYR A 572 0.05 -19.54 -11.31
CA TYR A 572 0.97 -19.58 -12.44
C TYR A 572 0.32 -20.22 -13.69
N ASP A 573 -0.41 -21.33 -13.52
CA ASP A 573 -1.12 -21.99 -14.62
C ASP A 573 -2.23 -21.09 -15.18
N LEU A 574 -2.96 -20.40 -14.30
CA LEU A 574 -4.00 -19.44 -14.68
C LEU A 574 -3.42 -18.27 -15.47
N TYR A 575 -2.33 -17.66 -14.99
CA TYR A 575 -1.65 -16.56 -15.69
C TYR A 575 -1.27 -16.97 -17.10
N LYS A 576 -0.58 -18.10 -17.25
CA LYS A 576 -0.20 -18.64 -18.56
C LYS A 576 -1.41 -18.86 -19.45
N PHE A 577 -2.46 -19.49 -18.92
CA PHE A 577 -3.68 -19.74 -19.68
C PHE A 577 -4.31 -18.44 -20.19
N GLN A 578 -4.44 -17.43 -19.33
CA GLN A 578 -5.02 -16.14 -19.69
C GLN A 578 -4.15 -15.34 -20.68
N HIS A 579 -2.84 -15.59 -20.70
CA HIS A 579 -1.85 -14.84 -21.49
C HIS A 579 -1.31 -15.64 -22.69
N GLY A 580 -2.07 -16.61 -23.20
CA GLY A 580 -1.73 -17.35 -24.41
C GLY A 580 -0.54 -18.30 -24.26
N ASP A 581 -0.46 -18.98 -23.11
CA ASP A 581 0.61 -19.89 -22.68
C ASP A 581 2.01 -19.25 -22.54
N LYS A 582 2.07 -17.91 -22.59
CA LYS A 582 3.30 -17.13 -22.35
C LYS A 582 3.57 -16.98 -20.85
N ASP A 583 4.85 -16.94 -20.50
CA ASP A 583 5.35 -16.73 -19.14
C ASP A 583 6.25 -15.49 -19.13
N ILE A 584 5.68 -14.36 -19.54
CA ILE A 584 6.32 -13.05 -19.59
C ILE A 584 5.42 -12.14 -18.76
N PHE A 585 5.99 -11.49 -17.73
CA PHE A 585 5.33 -10.43 -16.98
C PHE A 585 5.65 -9.09 -17.64
N SER A 586 4.65 -8.23 -17.78
CA SER A 586 4.85 -6.90 -18.37
C SER A 586 5.62 -6.02 -17.38
N ASN A 587 6.46 -5.12 -17.89
CA ASN A 587 7.09 -4.08 -17.09
C ASN A 587 6.40 -2.72 -17.31
N ASN A 588 5.26 -2.66 -18.02
CA ASN A 588 4.54 -1.42 -18.34
C ASN A 588 3.81 -0.80 -17.14
N LEU A 589 4.58 -0.41 -16.12
CA LEU A 589 4.16 0.38 -14.96
C LEU A 589 3.99 1.86 -15.38
N VAL A 590 2.98 2.13 -16.22
CA VAL A 590 2.69 3.45 -16.80
C VAL A 590 1.38 4.06 -16.31
N GLU A 591 0.58 3.29 -15.58
CA GLU A 591 -0.69 3.74 -15.02
C GLU A 591 -0.48 4.83 -13.96
N TYR A 592 -1.53 5.60 -13.71
CA TYR A 592 -1.54 6.63 -12.69
C TYR A 592 -1.63 6.00 -11.28
N LYS A 593 -0.48 5.60 -10.73
CA LYS A 593 -0.38 4.97 -9.41
C LYS A 593 0.86 5.42 -8.63
N ASN A 594 0.88 5.09 -7.34
CA ASN A 594 1.90 5.56 -6.39
C ASN A 594 3.30 4.97 -6.63
N TYR A 595 3.50 3.99 -7.52
CA TYR A 595 4.84 3.57 -7.96
C TYR A 595 5.58 4.61 -8.83
N ILE A 596 4.86 5.56 -9.46
CA ILE A 596 5.44 6.51 -10.42
C ILE A 596 6.60 7.33 -9.80
N PRO A 597 6.45 7.94 -8.60
CA PRO A 597 7.56 8.61 -7.92
C PRO A 597 8.79 7.70 -7.71
N PHE A 598 8.58 6.48 -7.23
CA PHE A 598 9.67 5.56 -6.85
C PHE A 598 10.46 5.05 -8.07
N ILE A 599 9.78 4.72 -9.17
CA ILE A 599 10.45 4.32 -10.41
C ILE A 599 11.26 5.50 -10.96
N ASN A 600 10.62 6.66 -11.12
CA ASN A 600 11.19 7.74 -11.90
C ASN A 600 12.28 8.53 -11.15
N ARG A 601 12.25 8.56 -9.81
CA ARG A 601 13.23 9.31 -9.00
C ARG A 601 14.28 8.47 -8.33
N LEU A 602 13.93 7.25 -7.92
CA LEU A 602 14.79 6.38 -7.13
C LEU A 602 15.15 5.08 -7.86
N ASN A 603 14.61 4.81 -9.05
CA ASN A 603 14.78 3.55 -9.78
C ASN A 603 14.49 2.31 -8.94
N TYR A 604 13.44 2.37 -8.11
CA TYR A 604 13.02 1.20 -7.35
C TYR A 604 12.45 0.14 -8.29
N PRO A 605 12.92 -1.11 -8.22
CA PRO A 605 12.18 -2.23 -8.76
C PRO A 605 10.78 -2.26 -8.12
N CYS A 606 9.76 -2.19 -8.96
CA CYS A 606 8.37 -2.11 -8.53
C CYS A 606 7.58 -3.37 -8.91
N LEU A 607 6.54 -3.66 -8.14
CA LEU A 607 5.56 -4.72 -8.37
C LEU A 607 4.15 -4.18 -8.21
N ASP A 608 3.26 -4.48 -9.15
CA ASP A 608 1.82 -4.23 -9.09
C ASP A 608 1.09 -5.48 -9.58
N VAL A 609 0.24 -6.06 -8.73
CA VAL A 609 -0.50 -7.31 -9.02
C VAL A 609 -1.95 -7.18 -8.62
N GLY A 610 -2.85 -7.63 -9.49
CA GLY A 610 -4.27 -7.76 -9.18
C GLY A 610 -5.03 -8.52 -10.26
N PHE A 611 -6.27 -8.88 -9.97
CA PHE A 611 -7.22 -9.33 -10.98
C PHE A 611 -7.93 -8.12 -11.58
N ARG A 612 -7.92 -7.99 -12.91
CA ARG A 612 -8.38 -6.81 -13.66
C ARG A 612 -9.28 -7.20 -14.82
N GLY A 613 -9.68 -6.22 -15.62
CA GLY A 613 -10.35 -6.44 -16.90
C GLY A 613 -11.83 -6.10 -16.93
N LYS A 614 -12.43 -5.65 -15.83
CA LYS A 614 -13.74 -5.00 -15.85
C LYS A 614 -13.56 -3.47 -15.70
N PRO A 615 -14.31 -2.65 -16.45
CA PRO A 615 -14.38 -1.22 -16.20
C PRO A 615 -14.91 -0.96 -14.79
N ILE A 616 -14.32 0.01 -14.09
CA ILE A 616 -14.76 0.44 -12.75
C ILE A 616 -15.16 1.93 -12.78
N PRO A 617 -16.12 2.37 -11.95
CA PRO A 617 -16.59 3.75 -11.92
C PRO A 617 -15.59 4.70 -11.22
N ARG A 618 -14.47 4.97 -11.88
CA ARG A 618 -13.35 5.76 -11.32
C ARG A 618 -13.77 7.16 -10.91
N GLY A 619 -13.43 7.54 -9.68
CA GLY A 619 -13.72 8.85 -9.12
C GLY A 619 -15.21 9.16 -8.98
N SER A 620 -16.10 8.18 -9.16
CA SER A 620 -17.56 8.30 -9.05
C SER A 620 -18.06 7.81 -7.69
N THR A 621 -19.21 8.31 -7.25
CA THR A 621 -19.89 7.81 -6.04
C THR A 621 -20.58 6.45 -6.25
N LEU A 622 -20.60 5.93 -7.48
CA LEU A 622 -21.05 4.56 -7.77
C LEU A 622 -20.07 3.50 -7.23
N ASP A 623 -18.82 3.87 -6.97
CA ASP A 623 -17.79 3.01 -6.35
C ASP A 623 -18.03 2.83 -4.83
N SER A 624 -19.21 2.30 -4.49
CA SER A 624 -19.64 2.02 -3.11
C SER A 624 -19.50 0.55 -2.75
N PHE A 625 -19.37 0.24 -1.45
CA PHE A 625 -19.25 -1.14 -0.97
C PHE A 625 -20.38 -2.06 -1.46
N GLY A 626 -21.62 -1.58 -1.41
CA GLY A 626 -22.79 -2.35 -1.82
C GLY A 626 -22.75 -2.76 -3.29
N ASN A 627 -22.19 -1.91 -4.16
CA ASN A 627 -22.02 -2.22 -5.58
C ASN A 627 -20.79 -3.10 -5.81
N PHE A 628 -19.69 -2.82 -5.11
CA PHE A 628 -18.46 -3.62 -5.15
C PHE A 628 -18.73 -5.10 -4.85
N VAL A 629 -19.46 -5.39 -3.77
CA VAL A 629 -19.79 -6.78 -3.38
C VAL A 629 -20.68 -7.48 -4.41
N LYS A 630 -21.51 -6.74 -5.16
CA LYS A 630 -22.36 -7.32 -6.19
C LYS A 630 -21.58 -7.64 -7.48
N GLU A 631 -20.62 -6.79 -7.83
CA GLU A 631 -20.03 -6.79 -9.18
C GLU A 631 -18.65 -7.48 -9.28
N LEU A 632 -17.85 -7.38 -8.22
CA LEU A 632 -16.43 -7.76 -8.23
C LEU A 632 -16.20 -9.03 -7.40
N ASP A 633 -15.76 -8.90 -6.15
CA ASP A 633 -15.35 -10.03 -5.32
C ASP A 633 -16.18 -10.13 -4.04
N SER A 634 -17.37 -10.73 -4.15
CA SER A 634 -18.25 -10.93 -2.99
C SER A 634 -17.67 -11.83 -1.89
N SER A 635 -16.74 -12.70 -2.27
CA SER A 635 -16.18 -13.80 -1.48
C SER A 635 -14.81 -13.48 -0.85
N MET A 636 -14.16 -12.41 -1.32
CA MET A 636 -12.78 -12.02 -1.02
C MET A 636 -11.72 -13.06 -1.41
N LEU A 637 -12.06 -14.05 -2.24
CA LEU A 637 -11.13 -15.13 -2.58
C LEU A 637 -9.99 -14.65 -3.48
N GLU A 638 -10.26 -13.72 -4.39
CA GLU A 638 -9.24 -13.11 -5.24
C GLU A 638 -8.34 -12.20 -4.41
N HIS A 639 -8.93 -11.42 -3.49
CA HIS A 639 -8.15 -10.65 -2.51
C HIS A 639 -7.24 -11.55 -1.67
N ILE A 640 -7.74 -12.68 -1.16
CA ILE A 640 -6.92 -13.63 -0.39
C ILE A 640 -5.73 -14.12 -1.23
N GLN A 641 -5.97 -14.50 -2.49
CA GLN A 641 -4.93 -14.97 -3.40
C GLN A 641 -3.84 -13.91 -3.64
N ILE A 642 -4.24 -12.64 -3.82
CA ILE A 642 -3.27 -11.54 -4.00
C ILE A 642 -2.55 -11.20 -2.70
N VAL A 643 -3.23 -11.13 -1.55
CA VAL A 643 -2.58 -10.94 -0.24
C VAL A 643 -1.55 -12.04 0.00
N GLU A 644 -1.89 -13.31 -0.29
CA GLU A 644 -0.96 -14.43 -0.15
C GLU A 644 0.28 -14.24 -1.04
N LEU A 645 0.11 -13.83 -2.29
CA LEU A 645 1.22 -13.56 -3.21
C LEU A 645 2.11 -12.41 -2.73
N LEU A 646 1.50 -11.27 -2.37
CA LEU A 646 2.23 -10.10 -1.91
C LEU A 646 2.98 -10.37 -0.60
N ALA A 647 2.36 -11.12 0.34
CA ALA A 647 3.01 -11.53 1.58
C ALA A 647 4.20 -12.46 1.32
N ARG A 648 4.05 -13.47 0.45
CA ARG A 648 5.12 -14.39 0.05
C ARG A 648 6.28 -13.66 -0.62
N VAL A 649 6.00 -12.79 -1.60
CA VAL A 649 7.04 -12.01 -2.30
C VAL A 649 7.72 -11.03 -1.34
N GLY A 650 6.96 -10.34 -0.50
CA GLY A 650 7.52 -9.45 0.53
C GLY A 650 8.41 -10.17 1.52
N LEU A 651 7.99 -11.36 1.98
CA LEU A 651 8.80 -12.20 2.85
C LEU A 651 10.12 -12.56 2.19
N ARG A 652 10.10 -13.00 0.92
CA ARG A 652 11.33 -13.32 0.16
C ARG A 652 12.27 -12.13 0.10
N LEU A 653 11.75 -10.96 -0.27
CA LEU A 653 12.59 -9.77 -0.38
C LEU A 653 13.17 -9.36 0.98
N ALA A 654 12.37 -9.42 2.04
CA ALA A 654 12.76 -8.99 3.38
C ALA A 654 13.65 -10.00 4.13
N GLU A 655 13.48 -11.31 3.89
CA GLU A 655 14.09 -12.38 4.67
C GLU A 655 15.27 -13.07 3.97
N ASP A 656 15.21 -13.28 2.64
CA ASP A 656 16.22 -14.07 1.92
C ASP A 656 17.63 -13.51 2.20
N PRO A 657 18.57 -14.35 2.70
CA PRO A 657 19.89 -13.87 3.11
C PRO A 657 20.68 -13.24 1.97
N VAL A 658 20.60 -13.81 0.77
CA VAL A 658 21.10 -13.23 -0.49
C VAL A 658 19.90 -12.70 -1.25
N LEU A 659 19.90 -11.41 -1.62
CA LEU A 659 18.79 -10.78 -2.32
C LEU A 659 18.37 -11.59 -3.55
N PRO A 660 17.07 -11.78 -3.79
CA PRO A 660 16.59 -12.61 -4.88
C PRO A 660 16.48 -11.83 -6.21
N PHE A 661 17.39 -10.89 -6.47
CA PHE A 661 17.41 -10.10 -7.71
C PHE A 661 17.94 -10.94 -8.89
N ASP A 662 17.22 -10.89 -10.00
CA ASP A 662 17.58 -11.60 -11.23
C ASP A 662 18.19 -10.65 -12.28
N PHE A 663 19.49 -10.36 -12.15
CA PHE A 663 20.22 -9.52 -13.11
C PHE A 663 20.39 -10.19 -14.48
N ILE A 664 20.37 -11.51 -14.56
CA ILE A 664 20.47 -12.24 -15.83
C ILE A 664 19.15 -12.14 -16.59
N GLY A 665 18.02 -12.32 -15.89
CA GLY A 665 16.68 -12.06 -16.39
C GLY A 665 16.52 -10.61 -16.84
N LEU A 666 16.94 -9.65 -16.01
CA LEU A 666 16.95 -8.23 -16.36
C LEU A 666 17.70 -7.96 -17.67
N ALA A 667 18.93 -8.44 -17.80
CA ALA A 667 19.71 -8.21 -19.02
C ALA A 667 19.07 -8.84 -20.27
N SER A 668 18.42 -10.00 -20.10
CA SER A 668 17.73 -10.70 -21.20
C SER A 668 16.49 -9.92 -21.65
N ASP A 669 15.75 -9.35 -20.71
CA ASP A 669 14.59 -8.50 -20.99
C ASP A 669 15.01 -7.14 -21.56
N LEU A 670 16.09 -6.53 -21.07
CA LEU A 670 16.63 -5.29 -21.65
C LEU A 670 17.06 -5.46 -23.11
N LEU A 671 17.58 -6.62 -23.51
CA LEU A 671 17.86 -6.92 -24.92
C LEU A 671 16.57 -6.97 -25.76
N ARG A 672 15.47 -7.50 -25.21
CA ARG A 672 14.14 -7.46 -25.86
C ARG A 672 13.60 -6.03 -25.93
N TYR A 673 13.70 -5.28 -24.85
CA TYR A 673 13.26 -3.88 -24.79
C TYR A 673 14.07 -2.99 -25.73
N GLN A 674 15.36 -3.26 -25.94
CA GLN A 674 16.16 -2.54 -26.94
C GLN A 674 15.61 -2.74 -28.37
N GLN A 675 15.12 -3.94 -28.69
CA GLN A 675 14.50 -4.20 -30.00
C GLN A 675 13.18 -3.43 -30.15
N ASP A 676 12.38 -3.35 -29.10
CA ASP A 676 11.17 -2.50 -29.09
C ASP A 676 11.52 -1.01 -29.20
N LEU A 677 12.57 -0.56 -28.51
CA LEU A 677 13.07 0.81 -28.64
C LEU A 677 13.49 1.12 -30.07
N GLU A 678 14.20 0.21 -30.73
CA GLU A 678 14.61 0.37 -32.14
C GLU A 678 13.38 0.48 -33.06
N LYS A 679 12.36 -0.37 -32.85
CA LYS A 679 11.08 -0.28 -33.56
C LYS A 679 10.43 1.10 -33.35
N TYR A 680 10.28 1.53 -32.10
CA TYR A 680 9.67 2.83 -31.76
C TYR A 680 10.43 4.00 -32.40
N VAL A 681 11.76 4.03 -32.29
CA VAL A 681 12.58 5.11 -32.87
C VAL A 681 12.46 5.13 -34.40
N ASN A 682 12.44 3.97 -35.07
CA ASN A 682 12.24 3.89 -36.52
C ASN A 682 10.86 4.40 -36.96
N GLU A 683 9.82 4.13 -36.16
CA GLU A 683 8.48 4.68 -36.38
C GLU A 683 8.50 6.21 -36.23
N GLN A 684 9.20 6.75 -35.22
CA GLN A 684 9.36 8.20 -35.06
C GLN A 684 10.17 8.83 -36.21
N ILE A 685 11.26 8.19 -36.67
CA ILE A 685 12.04 8.65 -37.83
C ILE A 685 11.14 8.75 -39.06
N SER A 686 10.30 7.74 -39.27
CA SER A 686 9.33 7.69 -40.39
C SER A 686 8.27 8.78 -40.24
N PHE A 687 7.72 8.95 -39.03
CA PHE A 687 6.73 9.98 -38.72
C PHE A 687 7.26 11.40 -39.00
N PHE A 688 8.50 11.70 -38.61
CA PHE A 688 9.16 12.99 -38.88
C PHE A 688 9.77 13.11 -40.28
N SER A 689 9.68 12.08 -41.13
CA SER A 689 10.33 12.03 -42.45
C SER A 689 11.84 12.35 -42.39
N SER A 690 12.50 11.87 -41.33
CA SER A 690 13.93 12.10 -41.07
C SER A 690 14.81 11.06 -41.76
N ASN A 691 16.03 11.44 -42.14
CA ASN A 691 17.06 10.52 -42.66
C ASN A 691 18.06 10.09 -41.56
N ALA A 692 17.72 10.28 -40.29
CA ALA A 692 18.58 9.92 -39.18
C ALA A 692 18.85 8.40 -39.16
N GLN A 693 20.08 8.03 -38.81
CA GLN A 693 20.46 6.65 -38.54
C GLN A 693 20.99 6.58 -37.11
N VAL A 694 20.37 5.70 -36.31
CA VAL A 694 20.72 5.50 -34.90
C VAL A 694 21.45 4.17 -34.78
N ASP A 695 22.61 4.17 -34.14
CA ASP A 695 23.42 2.98 -33.89
C ASP A 695 23.16 2.44 -32.47
N TYR A 696 22.69 1.19 -32.40
CA TYR A 696 22.40 0.47 -31.17
C TYR A 696 23.50 -0.53 -30.78
N SER A 697 24.57 -0.66 -31.58
CA SER A 697 25.61 -1.67 -31.39
C SER A 697 26.31 -1.56 -30.04
N LYS A 698 26.63 -0.34 -29.61
CA LYS A 698 27.24 -0.04 -28.31
C LYS A 698 26.35 -0.49 -27.16
N LEU A 699 25.06 -0.15 -27.20
CA LEU A 699 24.08 -0.54 -26.18
C LEU A 699 23.91 -2.05 -26.12
N LYS A 700 23.80 -2.71 -27.27
CA LYS A 700 23.69 -4.18 -27.34
C LYS A 700 24.91 -4.87 -26.72
N ASN A 701 26.11 -4.43 -27.09
CA ASN A 701 27.37 -4.96 -26.53
C ASN A 701 27.48 -4.71 -25.02
N ALA A 702 27.04 -3.54 -24.55
CA ALA A 702 26.98 -3.21 -23.13
C ALA A 702 26.02 -4.13 -22.37
N LEU A 703 24.83 -4.40 -22.90
CA LEU A 703 23.85 -5.31 -22.31
C LEU A 703 24.36 -6.77 -22.27
N GLU A 704 25.04 -7.22 -23.32
CA GLU A 704 25.67 -8.54 -23.33
C GLU A 704 26.79 -8.66 -22.28
N SER A 705 27.62 -7.62 -22.16
CA SER A 705 28.68 -7.54 -21.14
C SER A 705 28.10 -7.50 -19.73
N PHE A 706 27.05 -6.70 -19.51
CA PHE A 706 26.30 -6.63 -18.27
C PHE A 706 25.78 -8.02 -17.86
N ARG A 707 25.15 -8.75 -18.79
CA ARG A 707 24.67 -10.12 -18.56
C ARG A 707 25.79 -11.09 -18.17
N GLN A 708 26.96 -10.98 -18.81
CA GLN A 708 28.09 -11.86 -18.53
C GLN A 708 28.70 -11.56 -17.16
N ASN A 709 28.91 -10.28 -16.83
CA ASN A 709 29.52 -9.85 -15.58
C ASN A 709 28.66 -10.26 -14.38
N PHE A 710 27.35 -10.01 -14.41
CA PHE A 710 26.44 -10.38 -13.33
C PHE A 710 26.20 -11.90 -13.18
N ARG A 711 26.74 -12.74 -14.06
CA ARG A 711 26.73 -14.21 -13.88
C ARG A 711 27.48 -14.63 -12.61
N GLN A 712 28.55 -13.92 -12.25
CA GLN A 712 29.35 -14.22 -11.07
C GLN A 712 28.53 -14.11 -9.77
N LEU A 713 27.65 -13.11 -9.66
CA LEU A 713 26.73 -12.97 -8.53
C LEU A 713 25.69 -14.08 -8.47
N HIS A 714 25.21 -14.55 -9.63
CA HIS A 714 24.28 -15.68 -9.70
C HIS A 714 24.95 -17.00 -9.26
N GLU A 715 26.19 -17.24 -9.72
CA GLU A 715 27.02 -18.38 -9.31
C GLU A 715 27.32 -18.32 -7.81
N PHE A 716 27.67 -17.14 -7.28
CA PHE A 716 27.85 -16.93 -5.85
C PHE A 716 26.59 -17.27 -5.05
N ARG A 717 25.40 -16.78 -5.46
CA ARG A 717 24.14 -17.12 -4.79
C ARG A 717 23.90 -18.62 -4.77
N THR A 718 24.21 -19.32 -5.85
CA THR A 718 24.04 -20.77 -5.97
C THR A 718 24.99 -21.52 -5.04
N HIS A 719 26.30 -21.23 -5.12
CA HIS A 719 27.32 -21.83 -4.25
C HIS A 719 27.07 -21.52 -2.77
N TRP A 720 26.64 -20.30 -2.46
CA TRP A 720 26.27 -19.91 -1.09
C TRP A 720 25.11 -20.77 -0.57
N LYS A 721 24.04 -20.94 -1.35
CA LYS A 721 22.88 -21.78 -0.97
C LYS A 721 23.29 -23.24 -0.74
N GLU A 722 24.11 -23.80 -1.64
CA GLU A 722 24.62 -25.18 -1.53
C GLU A 722 25.49 -25.36 -0.28
N PHE A 723 26.39 -24.42 -0.02
CA PHE A 723 27.26 -24.42 1.15
C PHE A 723 26.45 -24.38 2.45
N ILE A 724 25.47 -23.47 2.57
CA ILE A 724 24.62 -23.35 3.75
C ILE A 724 23.78 -24.62 3.96
N LYS A 725 23.26 -25.22 2.88
CA LYS A 725 22.54 -26.50 2.96
C LYS A 725 23.44 -27.64 3.47
N SER A 726 24.72 -27.67 3.05
CA SER A 726 25.68 -28.68 3.52
C SER A 726 26.13 -28.51 4.98
N THR A 727 26.02 -27.31 5.54
CA THR A 727 26.50 -26.95 6.88
C THR A 727 25.38 -26.86 7.92
N SER A 728 24.24 -27.52 7.68
CA SER A 728 23.06 -27.49 8.56
C SER A 728 22.60 -26.06 8.87
N SER A 729 22.60 -25.20 7.84
CA SER A 729 22.17 -23.81 7.92
C SER A 729 23.04 -22.93 8.82
N MET A 730 24.36 -23.16 8.88
CA MET A 730 25.28 -22.36 9.67
C MET A 730 26.24 -21.56 8.77
N GLU A 731 26.17 -20.23 8.84
CA GLU A 731 27.04 -19.33 8.06
C GLU A 731 28.34 -18.94 8.81
N PRO A 732 29.53 -19.18 8.23
CA PRO A 732 30.80 -18.66 8.75
C PRO A 732 30.90 -17.13 8.60
N ALA A 733 31.59 -16.47 9.54
CA ALA A 733 31.70 -15.01 9.58
C ALA A 733 32.30 -14.39 8.30
N MET A 734 33.30 -15.02 7.67
CA MET A 734 33.86 -14.52 6.41
C MET A 734 32.84 -14.58 5.27
N LEU A 735 32.06 -15.66 5.17
CA LEU A 735 31.03 -15.82 4.14
C LEU A 735 29.87 -14.83 4.36
N ALA A 736 29.52 -14.54 5.61
CA ALA A 736 28.55 -13.49 5.95
C ALA A 736 29.01 -12.10 5.45
N GLY A 737 30.31 -11.80 5.55
CA GLY A 737 30.91 -10.58 5.01
C GLY A 737 30.74 -10.49 3.49
N SER A 738 31.12 -11.53 2.75
CA SER A 738 30.95 -11.60 1.30
C SER A 738 29.48 -11.52 0.87
N ARG A 739 28.56 -12.18 1.59
CA ARG A 739 27.12 -12.08 1.32
C ARG A 739 26.58 -10.67 1.50
N LYS A 740 26.97 -9.98 2.57
CA LYS A 740 26.54 -8.59 2.81
C LYS A 740 27.06 -7.65 1.74
N ALA A 741 28.34 -7.77 1.38
CA ALA A 741 28.93 -7.00 0.29
C ALA A 741 28.24 -7.30 -1.06
N ALA A 742 27.93 -8.56 -1.36
CA ALA A 742 27.17 -8.92 -2.56
C ALA A 742 25.77 -8.30 -2.58
N ASN A 743 25.06 -8.27 -1.45
CA ASN A 743 23.77 -7.60 -1.33
C ASN A 743 23.88 -6.08 -1.54
N GLU A 744 24.89 -5.44 -0.94
CA GLU A 744 25.14 -4.01 -1.14
C GLU A 744 25.47 -3.70 -2.60
N ASN A 745 26.31 -4.51 -3.25
CA ASN A 745 26.62 -4.38 -4.67
C ASN A 745 25.36 -4.52 -5.54
N MET A 746 24.51 -5.52 -5.28
CA MET A 746 23.24 -5.68 -5.99
C MET A 746 22.29 -4.49 -5.80
N MET A 747 22.17 -3.96 -4.59
CA MET A 747 21.36 -2.78 -4.33
C MET A 747 21.93 -1.55 -5.06
N ASN A 748 23.24 -1.30 -4.95
CA ASN A 748 23.89 -0.16 -5.59
C ASN A 748 23.79 -0.23 -7.12
N ALA A 749 23.96 -1.42 -7.71
CA ALA A 749 23.78 -1.65 -9.14
C ALA A 749 22.37 -1.29 -9.62
N ALA A 750 21.34 -1.50 -8.79
CA ALA A 750 19.99 -1.10 -9.13
C ALA A 750 19.83 0.43 -9.18
N PHE A 751 20.65 1.22 -8.49
CA PHE A 751 20.49 2.68 -8.39
C PHE A 751 21.33 3.51 -9.36
N THR A 752 22.27 2.90 -10.10
CA THR A 752 23.17 3.64 -10.98
C THR A 752 22.50 4.26 -12.22
N PHE A 753 21.31 3.80 -12.58
CA PHE A 753 20.59 4.22 -13.79
C PHE A 753 19.81 5.53 -13.65
N LEU A 754 20.23 6.40 -12.74
CA LEU A 754 19.65 7.73 -12.54
C LEU A 754 20.55 8.80 -13.16
N MET A 755 19.94 9.84 -13.73
CA MET A 755 20.67 11.07 -14.07
C MET A 755 21.36 11.64 -12.84
N ARG A 756 22.54 12.23 -13.04
CA ARG A 756 23.27 12.88 -11.94
C ARG A 756 22.40 13.96 -11.31
N GLN A 757 22.46 14.10 -10.00
CA GLN A 757 21.59 15.03 -9.26
C GLN A 757 21.83 16.50 -9.63
N ASP A 758 23.00 16.85 -10.17
CA ASP A 758 23.34 18.18 -10.67
C ASP A 758 22.83 18.45 -12.11
N SER A 759 22.38 17.41 -12.81
CA SER A 759 21.78 17.53 -14.13
C SER A 759 20.34 18.03 -13.99
N GLN A 760 19.95 19.00 -14.82
CA GLN A 760 18.55 19.42 -14.92
C GLN A 760 17.84 18.50 -15.91
N PRO A 761 16.98 17.58 -15.45
CA PRO A 761 16.20 16.76 -16.37
C PRO A 761 15.22 17.65 -17.15
N SER A 762 14.80 17.20 -18.33
CA SER A 762 13.71 17.86 -19.07
C SER A 762 12.39 17.84 -18.31
N ARG A 763 12.24 16.91 -17.36
CA ARG A 763 11.05 16.68 -16.54
C ARG A 763 11.45 16.58 -15.07
N ALA A 764 11.00 17.53 -14.24
CA ALA A 764 11.51 17.75 -12.89
C ALA A 764 11.41 16.54 -11.94
N GLY A 765 10.46 15.62 -12.16
CA GLY A 765 10.29 14.40 -11.34
C GLY A 765 10.96 13.14 -11.91
N TYR A 766 11.49 13.20 -13.13
CA TYR A 766 11.85 12.04 -13.95
C TYR A 766 13.36 11.98 -14.21
N PHE A 767 14.07 11.21 -13.38
CA PHE A 767 15.53 11.07 -13.41
C PHE A 767 16.03 9.74 -13.97
N ASN A 768 15.17 8.73 -14.02
CA ASN A 768 15.56 7.39 -14.40
C ASN A 768 15.78 7.27 -15.91
N LEU A 769 16.92 6.69 -16.28
CA LEU A 769 17.37 6.52 -17.66
C LEU A 769 16.94 5.17 -18.25
N LEU A 770 16.71 4.17 -17.39
CA LEU A 770 16.46 2.79 -17.81
C LEU A 770 14.97 2.44 -17.79
N PHE A 771 14.30 2.77 -16.70
CA PHE A 771 12.87 2.53 -16.49
C PHE A 771 12.14 3.82 -16.14
N GLY A 772 10.83 3.88 -16.33
CA GLY A 772 10.05 5.07 -16.06
C GLY A 772 9.15 5.41 -17.22
N THR A 773 8.24 6.35 -16.99
CA THR A 773 7.14 6.60 -17.92
C THR A 773 7.49 7.72 -18.89
N PRO A 774 7.56 7.45 -20.22
CA PRO A 774 7.69 8.48 -21.24
C PRO A 774 6.53 9.46 -21.21
N TYR A 775 6.75 10.66 -21.74
CA TYR A 775 5.73 11.70 -21.79
C TYR A 775 4.48 11.29 -22.58
N ASN A 776 4.67 10.63 -23.73
CA ASN A 776 3.61 10.17 -24.63
C ASN A 776 3.13 8.74 -24.35
N ALA A 777 3.53 8.14 -23.23
CA ALA A 777 3.07 6.80 -22.90
C ALA A 777 1.55 6.78 -22.61
N PRO A 778 0.84 5.77 -23.12
CA PRO A 778 -0.59 5.62 -22.86
C PRO A 778 -0.88 5.45 -21.36
N PRO A 779 -2.13 5.71 -20.93
CA PRO A 779 -2.52 5.59 -19.54
C PRO A 779 -2.56 4.13 -19.03
N PHE A 780 -2.52 3.14 -19.94
CA PHE A 780 -2.50 1.70 -19.65
C PHE A 780 -1.63 0.98 -20.69
N ASP A 781 -1.30 -0.29 -20.44
CA ASP A 781 -0.58 -1.14 -21.39
C ASP A 781 -1.45 -1.38 -22.65
N ASP A 782 -1.02 -0.86 -23.80
CA ASP A 782 -1.69 -0.99 -25.09
C ASP A 782 -1.17 -2.18 -25.91
N GLY A 783 -0.14 -2.87 -25.43
CA GLY A 783 0.53 -3.97 -26.14
C GLY A 783 1.28 -3.55 -27.41
N VAL A 784 1.43 -2.24 -27.66
CA VAL A 784 2.11 -1.71 -28.87
C VAL A 784 3.61 -1.58 -28.63
N HIS A 785 3.99 -1.06 -27.47
CA HIS A 785 5.36 -0.85 -27.03
C HIS A 785 5.56 -1.15 -25.54
N GLU A 786 6.82 -1.38 -25.17
CA GLU A 786 7.27 -1.51 -23.78
C GLU A 786 7.54 -0.12 -23.22
N TRP A 787 6.46 0.65 -23.03
CA TRP A 787 6.49 2.07 -22.69
C TRP A 787 7.33 2.40 -21.46
N ASN A 788 7.36 1.57 -20.42
CA ASN A 788 8.12 1.86 -19.19
C ASN A 788 9.66 1.67 -19.33
N THR A 789 10.21 1.78 -20.54
CA THR A 789 11.62 1.51 -20.84
C THR A 789 12.26 2.66 -21.62
N PHE A 790 13.52 2.97 -21.30
CA PHE A 790 14.32 4.02 -21.94
C PHE A 790 13.59 5.37 -22.08
N PRO A 791 12.97 5.90 -21.01
CA PRO A 791 12.02 7.01 -21.11
C PRO A 791 12.63 8.27 -21.74
N VAL A 792 13.88 8.60 -21.40
CA VAL A 792 14.56 9.78 -21.96
C VAL A 792 14.81 9.64 -23.47
N VAL A 793 15.19 8.43 -23.93
CA VAL A 793 15.39 8.17 -25.36
C VAL A 793 14.08 8.28 -26.12
N ARG A 794 12.99 7.72 -25.56
CA ARG A 794 11.65 7.80 -26.15
C ARG A 794 11.14 9.23 -26.20
N ASP A 795 11.35 10.01 -25.13
CA ASP A 795 10.97 11.42 -25.10
C ASP A 795 11.67 12.21 -26.23
N PHE A 796 12.99 12.05 -26.39
CA PHE A 796 13.71 12.74 -27.47
C PHE A 796 13.27 12.29 -28.85
N ALA A 797 13.07 10.98 -29.06
CA ALA A 797 12.57 10.46 -30.33
C ALA A 797 11.19 11.02 -30.67
N SER A 798 10.30 11.17 -29.68
CA SER A 798 8.97 11.74 -29.85
C SER A 798 8.96 13.23 -30.23
N THR A 799 10.06 13.93 -29.99
CA THR A 799 10.26 15.34 -30.40
C THR A 799 11.07 15.49 -31.69
N GLY A 800 11.48 14.37 -32.30
CA GLY A 800 12.30 14.36 -33.52
C GLY A 800 13.78 14.70 -33.30
N ASP A 801 14.26 14.76 -32.04
CA ASP A 801 15.67 15.07 -31.72
C ASP A 801 16.53 13.79 -31.72
N PHE A 802 16.73 13.22 -32.91
CA PHE A 802 17.48 11.96 -33.09
C PHE A 802 18.97 12.08 -32.76
N ARG A 803 19.51 13.30 -32.68
CA ARG A 803 20.88 13.51 -32.20
C ARG A 803 20.99 13.21 -30.71
N LYS A 804 20.03 13.70 -29.91
CA LYS A 804 19.99 13.39 -28.47
C LYS A 804 19.63 11.93 -28.21
N VAL A 805 18.83 11.30 -29.07
CA VAL A 805 18.59 9.85 -29.05
C VAL A 805 19.92 9.07 -29.05
N GLN A 806 20.81 9.36 -30.00
CA GLN A 806 22.12 8.69 -30.05
C GLN A 806 22.96 8.96 -28.78
N ILE A 807 23.01 10.21 -28.33
CA ILE A 807 23.80 10.61 -27.14
C ILE A 807 23.34 9.84 -25.90
N GLU A 808 22.03 9.73 -25.67
CA GLU A 808 21.50 9.05 -24.49
C GLU A 808 21.63 7.53 -24.59
N ILE A 809 21.52 6.95 -25.79
CA ILE A 809 21.82 5.52 -26.01
C ILE A 809 23.29 5.23 -25.65
N ASP A 810 24.21 6.06 -26.14
CA ASP A 810 25.65 5.89 -25.88
C ASP A 810 26.00 6.08 -24.41
N ARG A 811 25.36 7.05 -23.74
CA ARG A 811 25.49 7.31 -22.31
C ARG A 811 24.99 6.14 -21.48
N LEU A 812 23.81 5.59 -21.82
CA LEU A 812 23.25 4.45 -21.10
C LEU A 812 24.14 3.22 -21.26
N ALA A 813 24.71 3.00 -22.44
CA ALA A 813 25.68 1.94 -22.67
C ALA A 813 26.91 2.07 -21.76
N ASP A 814 27.45 3.28 -21.60
CA ASP A 814 28.60 3.53 -20.70
C ASP A 814 28.24 3.28 -19.23
N ILE A 815 27.03 3.68 -18.81
CA ILE A 815 26.53 3.43 -17.45
C ILE A 815 26.39 1.93 -17.21
N LEU A 816 25.84 1.16 -18.17
CA LEU A 816 25.70 -0.29 -18.07
C LEU A 816 27.06 -0.99 -17.92
N ILE A 817 28.05 -0.61 -18.73
CA ILE A 817 29.41 -1.15 -18.64
C ILE A 817 29.99 -0.86 -17.25
N THR A 818 30.03 0.41 -16.87
CA THR A 818 30.60 0.86 -15.58
C THR A 818 29.93 0.17 -14.39
N THR A 819 28.58 0.12 -14.39
CA THR A 819 27.80 -0.54 -13.34
C THR A 819 28.16 -2.01 -13.23
N SER A 820 28.29 -2.70 -14.36
CA SER A 820 28.62 -4.12 -14.36
C SER A 820 30.06 -4.39 -13.94
N GLU A 821 31.01 -3.52 -14.25
CA GLU A 821 32.40 -3.68 -13.84
C GLU A 821 32.57 -3.45 -12.33
N GLU A 822 31.88 -2.44 -11.78
CA GLU A 822 31.99 -2.05 -10.38
C GLU A 822 31.24 -2.99 -9.43
N TYR A 823 30.02 -3.38 -9.78
CA TYR A 823 29.10 -4.05 -8.84
C TYR A 823 28.87 -5.54 -9.11
N SER A 824 29.46 -6.14 -10.16
CA SER A 824 29.33 -7.59 -10.39
C SER A 824 30.28 -8.45 -9.55
N GLN A 825 31.30 -7.83 -8.94
CA GLN A 825 32.32 -8.53 -8.19
C GLN A 825 31.80 -9.03 -6.84
N VAL A 826 32.25 -10.22 -6.44
CA VAL A 826 32.01 -10.78 -5.12
C VAL A 826 33.35 -10.88 -4.38
N PRO A 827 33.51 -10.22 -3.22
CA PRO A 827 34.75 -10.23 -2.46
C PRO A 827 35.03 -11.53 -1.72
#